data_AF-A0AAV4ZXS7-F1
#
_entry.id   AF-A0AAV4ZXS7-F1
#
_cell.length_a   1.000
_cell.length_b   1.000
_cell.length_c   1.000
_cell.angle_alpha   90.00
_cell.angle_beta   90.00
_cell.angle_gamma   90.00
#
_symmetry.space_group_name_H-M   'P 1'
#
loop_
_entity.id
_entity.type
_entity.pdbx_description
1 polymer ?
#
loop_
_entity_poly.entity_id
_entity_poly.type
_entity_poly.pdbx_seq_one_letter_code
_entity_poly.pdbx_strand_id
1 'polypeptide(L)'
;MNINPDRFAFQTGARPSPLPEPRPRSWTIAHIVDATLRRRRTVGLVAVIVFAIAAAYASLTAPTYTSMASVVLDTKLTPPSPGTVASEMTIDPAVVDSQVEILKSDKIALDVVDRLNLTGDPEFVGSEPSFLRATIDRLVSVFDPSPQGAVRTDKRQAAAAALGRKVKVARAGRSILAEITATSLDPVKAAAIANAVAEAYIQDQLSGRMEASQRTTDWMQRRLAEVRERLDAANAALAAFRAGGGDRNAARSAERAEREGSRPGAAEALARARADLERMTQLAAALAQGNPDADTLARIDRLGDADLSRLVAEQRGPAPGAGVLRALGERLDQRIEARRKEVAASALRATLIDKQIQDLQGQDAEGAAPGPASDRERALERAAQEAQGNYEALQNRVTRVSAFLQQQSMPVTEARIVTTALPPLTKSGPKSALILLLGLIGGLGAGVAAAFLRDASDRRIRWAQQVTHDLGQPFLGSLAGCPARGRAFRHGTDGSGGRGRRLPVPLFIANGSGSPSVLETLCTTKVSIDQALHRETSRVVGIVSANAQDGKTTLATNLAVLLVEMRARVLVIDANLHGAGLADLAEGDPGPGLARAVTERRPLAECVVASRLGFHLLPGTVGAVPNHPVEILGSPVLRQLLAEARQHYDYVLVEVPPVVTAVDARVVSELIDAFVLVVRGGRTRRDAVEHAFTTCPGIADRIVGVVMNGTKTAERPAPAGAAPSYLLGAA
;
A
#
# COMPACT_ATOMS: atom_id res chain seq x y z
N MET A 1 -33.90 -47.11 50.39
CA MET A 1 -32.98 -46.06 49.88
C MET A 1 -33.81 -44.82 49.63
N ASN A 2 -33.62 -43.75 50.39
CA ASN A 2 -34.61 -42.67 50.48
C ASN A 2 -34.41 -41.62 49.38
N ILE A 3 -35.23 -41.67 48.32
CA ILE A 3 -35.18 -40.71 47.22
C ILE A 3 -36.12 -39.56 47.56
N ASN A 4 -35.56 -38.37 47.83
CA ASN A 4 -36.35 -37.16 48.07
C ASN A 4 -36.98 -36.68 46.74
N PRO A 5 -38.31 -36.61 46.61
CA PRO A 5 -38.98 -36.22 45.36
C PRO A 5 -38.76 -34.75 44.97
N ASP A 6 -38.50 -33.85 45.93
CA ASP A 6 -38.45 -32.40 45.71
C ASP A 6 -37.27 -31.97 44.82
N ARG A 7 -36.28 -32.85 44.58
CA ARG A 7 -35.15 -32.59 43.68
C ARG A 7 -35.49 -32.66 42.19
N PHE A 8 -36.70 -33.06 41.81
CA PHE A 8 -37.15 -33.14 40.41
C PHE A 8 -38.31 -32.19 40.06
N ALA A 9 -38.60 -31.22 40.92
CA ALA A 9 -39.61 -30.19 40.68
C ALA A 9 -39.17 -29.17 39.59
N PHE A 10 -39.43 -29.48 38.32
CA PHE A 10 -39.32 -28.50 37.23
C PHE A 10 -40.29 -27.33 37.47
N GLN A 11 -39.76 -26.10 37.49
CA GLN A 11 -40.50 -24.89 37.83
C GLN A 11 -41.50 -24.48 36.73
N THR A 12 -42.70 -25.04 36.78
CA THR A 12 -43.83 -24.69 35.92
C THR A 12 -44.47 -23.35 36.33
N GLY A 13 -43.72 -22.26 36.14
CA GLY A 13 -44.18 -20.90 36.45
C GLY A 13 -43.23 -19.75 36.10
N ALA A 14 -41.99 -20.03 35.66
CA ALA A 14 -41.10 -18.98 35.19
C ALA A 14 -41.56 -18.43 33.82
N ARG A 15 -41.50 -17.10 33.65
CA ARG A 15 -41.55 -16.47 32.31
C ARG A 15 -40.42 -17.03 31.44
N PRO A 16 -40.56 -17.14 30.11
CA PRO A 16 -39.47 -17.59 29.25
C PRO A 16 -38.23 -16.74 29.49
N SER A 17 -37.13 -17.39 29.88
CA SER A 17 -35.84 -16.75 30.10
C SER A 17 -35.44 -15.99 28.83
N PRO A 18 -34.87 -14.76 28.93
CA PRO A 18 -34.29 -14.12 27.76
C PRO A 18 -33.25 -15.06 27.14
N LEU A 19 -33.27 -15.18 25.81
CA LEU A 19 -32.37 -16.05 25.06
C LEU A 19 -30.92 -15.82 25.55
N PRO A 20 -30.17 -16.89 25.89
CA PRO A 20 -28.86 -16.74 26.51
C PRO A 20 -27.95 -15.91 25.60
N GLU A 21 -27.35 -14.86 26.16
CA GLU A 21 -26.56 -13.93 25.35
C GLU A 21 -25.46 -14.67 24.57
N PRO A 22 -25.29 -14.35 23.28
CA PRO A 22 -24.41 -15.11 22.40
C PRO A 22 -22.95 -14.92 22.83
N ARG A 23 -22.45 -15.87 23.64
CA ARG A 23 -21.06 -15.90 24.12
C ARG A 23 -20.10 -15.58 22.96
N PRO A 24 -19.17 -14.62 23.14
CA PRO A 24 -18.32 -14.16 22.05
C PRO A 24 -17.52 -15.32 21.47
N ARG A 25 -17.70 -15.59 20.17
CA ARG A 25 -17.06 -16.72 19.49
C ARG A 25 -15.55 -16.55 19.48
N SER A 26 -14.85 -17.25 20.36
CA SER A 26 -13.38 -17.30 20.41
C SER A 26 -12.84 -18.04 19.17
N TRP A 27 -12.37 -17.29 18.18
CA TRP A 27 -11.91 -17.81 16.89
C TRP A 27 -10.53 -18.51 16.99
N THR A 28 -10.51 -19.73 17.54
CA THR A 28 -9.31 -20.59 17.58
C THR A 28 -8.80 -20.90 16.17
N ILE A 29 -7.47 -21.01 15.99
CA ILE A 29 -6.79 -21.39 14.73
C ILE A 29 -7.41 -22.64 14.10
N ALA A 30 -7.81 -23.63 14.90
CA ALA A 30 -8.51 -24.83 14.46
C ALA A 30 -9.71 -24.52 13.54
N HIS A 31 -10.53 -23.50 13.86
CA HIS A 31 -11.69 -23.12 13.04
C HIS A 31 -11.30 -22.58 11.66
N ILE A 32 -10.14 -21.94 11.53
CA ILE A 32 -9.61 -21.41 10.26
C ILE A 32 -9.15 -22.58 9.37
N VAL A 33 -8.43 -23.55 9.93
CA VAL A 33 -8.03 -24.79 9.24
C VAL A 33 -9.26 -25.55 8.76
N ASP A 34 -10.25 -25.71 9.64
CA ASP A 34 -11.49 -26.45 9.41
C ASP A 34 -12.36 -25.79 8.30
N ALA A 35 -12.46 -24.46 8.30
CA ALA A 35 -13.09 -23.68 7.22
C ALA A 35 -12.34 -23.80 5.88
N THR A 36 -11.01 -23.75 5.93
CA THR A 36 -10.13 -23.88 4.76
C THR A 36 -10.28 -25.25 4.10
N LEU A 37 -10.26 -26.33 4.88
CA LEU A 37 -10.46 -27.70 4.39
C LEU A 37 -11.86 -27.88 3.76
N ARG A 38 -12.91 -27.41 4.44
CA ARG A 38 -14.29 -27.43 3.92
C ARG A 38 -14.42 -26.69 2.58
N ARG A 39 -13.67 -25.62 2.37
CA ARG A 39 -13.80 -24.71 1.21
C ARG A 39 -12.56 -24.70 0.31
N ARG A 40 -11.75 -25.76 0.32
CA ARG A 40 -10.54 -25.91 -0.52
C ARG A 40 -10.71 -25.57 -2.01
N ARG A 41 -11.93 -25.73 -2.56
CA ARG A 41 -12.29 -25.31 -3.93
C ARG A 41 -12.30 -23.78 -4.13
N THR A 42 -12.77 -22.99 -3.16
CA THR A 42 -12.73 -21.53 -3.25
C THR A 42 -11.33 -20.99 -2.98
N VAL A 43 -10.57 -21.64 -2.07
CA VAL A 43 -9.15 -21.33 -1.85
C VAL A 43 -8.37 -21.49 -3.16
N GLY A 44 -8.49 -22.66 -3.80
CA GLY A 44 -7.82 -22.94 -5.08
C GLY A 44 -8.26 -22.01 -6.21
N LEU A 45 -9.56 -21.71 -6.33
CA LEU A 45 -10.07 -20.81 -7.37
C LEU A 45 -9.56 -19.38 -7.20
N VAL A 46 -9.54 -18.84 -5.98
CA VAL A 46 -8.97 -17.50 -5.71
C VAL A 46 -7.47 -17.50 -5.93
N ALA A 47 -6.75 -18.54 -5.49
CA ALA A 47 -5.31 -18.65 -5.71
C ALA A 47 -4.95 -18.70 -7.21
N VAL A 48 -5.70 -19.45 -8.02
CA VAL A 48 -5.52 -19.50 -9.49
C VAL A 48 -5.81 -18.15 -10.14
N ILE A 49 -6.85 -17.42 -9.70
CA ILE A 49 -7.16 -16.09 -10.26
C ILE A 49 -6.05 -15.09 -9.93
N VAL A 50 -5.60 -15.01 -8.67
CA VAL A 50 -4.52 -14.09 -8.26
C VAL A 50 -3.20 -14.45 -8.94
N PHE A 51 -2.88 -15.74 -9.05
CA PHE A 51 -1.71 -16.22 -9.78
C PHE A 51 -1.78 -15.90 -11.28
N ALA A 52 -2.95 -16.05 -11.92
CA ALA A 52 -3.15 -15.69 -13.32
C ALA A 52 -2.98 -14.18 -13.56
N ILE A 53 -3.47 -13.34 -12.64
CA ILE A 53 -3.26 -11.87 -12.69
C ILE A 53 -1.77 -11.55 -12.52
N ALA A 54 -1.07 -12.19 -11.58
CA ALA A 54 0.37 -12.00 -11.38
C ALA A 54 1.19 -12.48 -12.59
N ALA A 55 0.79 -13.57 -13.24
CA ALA A 55 1.40 -14.09 -14.45
C ALA A 55 1.18 -13.15 -15.66
N ALA A 56 -0.05 -12.66 -15.84
CA ALA A 56 -0.38 -11.68 -16.88
C ALA A 56 0.39 -10.36 -16.67
N TYR A 57 0.48 -9.86 -15.44
CA TYR A 57 1.31 -8.69 -15.12
C TYR A 57 2.79 -8.94 -15.45
N ALA A 58 3.32 -10.13 -15.12
CA ALA A 58 4.70 -10.51 -15.36
C ALA A 58 5.05 -10.79 -16.84
N SER A 59 4.06 -10.87 -17.74
CA SER A 59 4.23 -11.00 -19.20
C SER A 59 3.86 -9.74 -19.99
N LEU A 60 2.88 -8.95 -19.52
CA LEU A 60 2.48 -7.66 -20.11
C LEU A 60 3.44 -6.52 -19.77
N THR A 61 4.15 -6.58 -18.64
CA THR A 61 5.14 -5.58 -18.26
C THR A 61 6.40 -5.76 -19.11
N ALA A 62 6.75 -4.73 -19.89
CA ALA A 62 7.93 -4.73 -20.75
C ALA A 62 9.23 -5.01 -19.95
N PRO A 63 10.18 -5.79 -20.51
CA PRO A 63 11.44 -6.07 -19.85
C PRO A 63 12.32 -4.81 -19.77
N THR A 64 13.03 -4.65 -18.65
CA THR A 64 14.00 -3.57 -18.45
C THR A 64 15.40 -4.15 -18.33
N TYR A 65 16.34 -3.61 -19.09
CA TYR A 65 17.74 -4.00 -19.17
C TYR A 65 18.61 -2.90 -18.57
N THR A 66 19.62 -3.29 -17.80
CA THR A 66 20.51 -2.35 -17.10
C THR A 66 21.97 -2.68 -17.44
N SER A 67 22.70 -1.66 -17.89
CA SER A 67 24.14 -1.71 -18.16
C SER A 67 24.90 -0.80 -17.20
N MET A 68 26.19 -1.08 -17.00
CA MET A 68 27.06 -0.29 -16.13
C MET A 68 28.40 -0.03 -16.83
N ALA A 69 28.81 1.24 -16.89
CA ALA A 69 30.18 1.66 -17.23
C ALA A 69 30.89 2.14 -15.96
N SER A 70 32.23 2.12 -15.95
CA SER A 70 33.02 2.66 -14.83
C SER A 70 34.11 3.60 -15.32
N VAL A 71 34.24 4.75 -14.66
CA VAL A 71 35.10 5.89 -15.07
C VAL A 71 35.94 6.36 -13.88
N VAL A 72 37.22 6.64 -14.11
CA VAL A 72 38.06 7.36 -13.11
C VAL A 72 37.69 8.84 -13.12
N LEU A 73 37.50 9.44 -11.95
CA LEU A 73 37.25 10.88 -11.82
C LEU A 73 38.56 11.68 -11.76
N ASP A 74 38.58 12.90 -12.30
CA ASP A 74 39.76 13.77 -12.23
C ASP A 74 39.73 14.55 -10.90
N THR A 75 40.77 14.40 -10.09
CA THR A 75 40.86 14.97 -8.74
C THR A 75 41.79 16.18 -8.66
N LYS A 76 42.42 16.58 -9.78
CA LYS A 76 43.45 17.63 -9.80
C LYS A 76 42.87 19.02 -10.10
N LEU A 77 42.07 19.52 -9.15
CA LEU A 77 41.42 20.83 -9.22
C LEU A 77 42.36 22.05 -9.12
N THR A 78 43.65 21.85 -8.80
CA THR A 78 44.61 22.96 -8.58
C THR A 78 45.89 22.74 -9.38
N PRO A 79 46.31 23.68 -10.27
CA PRO A 79 47.64 23.65 -10.86
C PRO A 79 48.70 23.94 -9.77
N PRO A 80 49.84 23.22 -9.74
CA PRO A 80 50.80 23.34 -8.64
C PRO A 80 51.38 24.75 -8.56
N SER A 81 51.20 25.42 -7.43
CA SER A 81 51.91 26.65 -7.12
C SER A 81 53.39 26.31 -6.86
N PRO A 82 54.36 27.02 -7.49
CA PRO A 82 55.77 26.67 -7.37
C PRO A 82 56.29 26.99 -5.96
N GLY A 83 56.37 25.97 -5.11
CA GLY A 83 56.93 26.07 -3.75
C GLY A 83 56.50 24.96 -2.80
N THR A 84 55.31 24.37 -2.97
CA THR A 84 54.82 23.29 -2.08
C THR A 84 55.38 21.93 -2.51
N VAL A 85 56.16 21.31 -1.62
CA VAL A 85 56.56 19.89 -1.71
C VAL A 85 55.31 19.01 -1.63
N ALA A 86 55.31 17.87 -2.33
CA ALA A 86 54.18 16.94 -2.36
C ALA A 86 54.02 16.18 -1.04
N SER A 87 53.28 16.76 -0.09
CA SER A 87 52.68 15.99 1.02
C SER A 87 51.69 14.96 0.47
N GLU A 88 51.49 13.86 1.19
CA GLU A 88 50.75 12.69 0.71
C GLU A 88 49.33 13.04 0.24
N MET A 89 49.02 12.63 -0.99
CA MET A 89 47.81 13.03 -1.72
C MET A 89 46.58 12.28 -1.20
N THR A 90 46.14 12.67 -0.02
CA THR A 90 44.95 12.16 0.66
C THR A 90 43.73 12.42 -0.22
N ILE A 91 43.02 11.37 -0.63
CA ILE A 91 41.86 11.47 -1.53
C ILE A 91 40.70 12.12 -0.75
N ASP A 92 40.54 13.44 -0.89
CA ASP A 92 39.42 14.19 -0.30
C ASP A 92 38.10 13.63 -0.83
N PRO A 93 37.21 13.08 0.04
CA PRO A 93 35.91 12.59 -0.39
C PRO A 93 35.06 13.68 -1.06
N ALA A 94 35.14 14.93 -0.60
CA ALA A 94 34.31 16.02 -1.11
C ALA A 94 34.64 16.37 -2.58
N VAL A 95 35.90 16.25 -3.01
CA VAL A 95 36.30 16.42 -4.41
C VAL A 95 35.71 15.34 -5.29
N VAL A 96 35.79 14.07 -4.86
CA VAL A 96 35.26 12.94 -5.62
C VAL A 96 33.73 12.99 -5.70
N ASP A 97 33.07 13.33 -4.60
CA ASP A 97 31.60 13.41 -4.55
C ASP A 97 31.09 14.63 -5.35
N SER A 98 31.86 15.72 -5.44
CA SER A 98 31.58 16.85 -6.36
C SER A 98 31.65 16.44 -7.83
N GLN A 99 32.65 15.62 -8.20
CA GLN A 99 32.75 15.10 -9.58
C GLN A 99 31.62 14.10 -9.91
N VAL A 100 31.11 13.35 -8.92
CA VAL A 100 29.89 12.53 -9.06
C VAL A 100 28.65 13.40 -9.31
N GLU A 101 28.59 14.63 -8.79
CA GLU A 101 27.48 15.55 -9.07
C GLU A 101 27.62 16.23 -10.44
N ILE A 102 28.84 16.56 -10.88
CA ILE A 102 29.12 17.04 -12.25
C ILE A 102 28.65 16.01 -13.30
N LEU A 103 28.89 14.72 -13.05
CA LEU A 103 28.38 13.60 -13.85
C LEU A 103 26.85 13.49 -13.93
N LYS A 104 26.11 14.09 -12.99
CA LYS A 104 24.63 14.15 -13.00
C LYS A 104 24.09 15.45 -13.61
N SER A 105 24.96 16.42 -13.91
CA SER A 105 24.53 17.76 -14.31
C SER A 105 23.74 17.77 -15.63
N ASP A 106 22.80 18.71 -15.74
CA ASP A 106 21.96 18.86 -16.93
C ASP A 106 22.79 19.06 -18.22
N LYS A 107 24.01 19.61 -18.13
CA LYS A 107 24.92 19.76 -19.28
C LYS A 107 25.28 18.40 -19.88
N ILE A 108 25.68 17.43 -19.04
CA ILE A 108 26.02 16.07 -19.47
C ILE A 108 24.77 15.34 -19.96
N ALA A 109 23.63 15.51 -19.26
CA ALA A 109 22.37 14.90 -19.68
C ALA A 109 21.87 15.41 -21.05
N LEU A 110 22.01 16.70 -21.34
CA LEU A 110 21.63 17.31 -22.62
C LEU A 110 22.56 16.88 -23.76
N ASP A 111 23.87 16.83 -23.54
CA ASP A 111 24.84 16.34 -24.54
C ASP A 111 24.55 14.89 -24.95
N VAL A 112 24.26 14.02 -23.97
CA VAL A 112 23.88 12.62 -24.22
C VAL A 112 22.53 12.49 -24.93
N VAL A 113 21.56 13.36 -24.61
CA VAL A 113 20.26 13.43 -25.31
C VAL A 113 20.44 13.78 -26.79
N ASP A 114 21.30 14.74 -27.11
CA ASP A 114 21.58 15.14 -28.49
C ASP A 114 22.40 14.08 -29.23
N ARG A 115 23.48 13.59 -28.61
CA ARG A 115 24.43 12.62 -29.17
C ARG A 115 23.80 11.25 -29.47
N LEU A 116 22.75 10.86 -28.73
CA LEU A 116 21.95 9.66 -28.98
C LEU A 116 20.58 9.96 -29.62
N ASN A 117 20.28 11.22 -29.94
CA ASN A 117 19.00 11.70 -30.48
C ASN A 117 17.76 11.18 -29.70
N LEU A 118 17.84 11.20 -28.36
CA LEU A 118 16.78 10.71 -27.48
C LEU A 118 15.48 11.55 -27.59
N THR A 119 15.54 12.72 -28.22
CA THR A 119 14.37 13.53 -28.61
C THR A 119 13.46 12.87 -29.65
N GLY A 120 13.91 11.82 -30.35
CA GLY A 120 13.06 11.00 -31.21
C GLY A 120 12.42 9.79 -30.51
N ASP A 121 12.84 9.48 -29.28
CA ASP A 121 12.63 8.17 -28.67
C ASP A 121 11.35 8.14 -27.79
N PRO A 122 10.41 7.19 -28.02
CA PRO A 122 9.16 7.11 -27.25
C PRO A 122 9.38 6.79 -25.76
N GLU A 123 10.53 6.21 -25.41
CA GLU A 123 10.93 5.89 -24.04
C GLU A 123 11.30 7.14 -23.20
N PHE A 124 11.73 8.23 -23.86
CA PHE A 124 12.29 9.42 -23.17
C PHE A 124 11.41 10.67 -23.33
N VAL A 125 10.80 10.87 -24.51
CA VAL A 125 9.85 11.97 -24.74
C VAL A 125 8.42 11.59 -24.35
N GLY A 126 8.12 10.29 -24.28
CA GLY A 126 6.76 9.76 -24.12
C GLY A 126 6.04 9.73 -25.48
N SER A 127 5.76 8.53 -25.98
CA SER A 127 4.86 8.34 -27.13
C SER A 127 3.43 8.78 -26.81
N GLU A 128 2.68 9.06 -27.89
CA GLU A 128 1.29 9.50 -27.90
C GLU A 128 0.35 8.63 -27.03
N PRO A 129 -0.76 9.18 -26.52
CA PRO A 129 -1.57 8.55 -25.47
C PRO A 129 -2.17 7.21 -25.89
N SER A 130 -1.51 6.13 -25.48
CA SER A 130 -2.02 4.76 -25.53
C SER A 130 -3.45 4.68 -24.99
N PHE A 131 -4.29 3.87 -25.64
CA PHE A 131 -5.76 3.86 -25.47
C PHE A 131 -6.27 3.79 -24.02
N LEU A 132 -5.52 3.12 -23.12
CA LEU A 132 -5.81 3.00 -21.68
C LEU A 132 -5.60 4.30 -20.89
N ARG A 133 -4.74 5.20 -21.36
CA ARG A 133 -4.53 6.52 -20.75
C ARG A 133 -5.55 7.52 -21.28
N ALA A 134 -5.86 7.47 -22.58
CA ALA A 134 -6.91 8.30 -23.20
C ALA A 134 -8.30 8.16 -22.55
N THR A 135 -8.65 7.00 -21.99
CA THR A 135 -9.89 6.80 -21.20
C THR A 135 -9.83 7.39 -19.78
N ILE A 136 -8.64 7.51 -19.19
CA ILE A 136 -8.42 8.19 -17.90
C ILE A 136 -8.37 9.71 -18.12
N ASP A 137 -7.64 10.15 -19.14
CA ASP A 137 -7.47 11.56 -19.49
C ASP A 137 -8.81 12.18 -19.92
N ARG A 138 -9.70 11.45 -20.63
CA ARG A 138 -11.09 11.88 -20.90
C ARG A 138 -11.96 12.08 -19.64
N LEU A 139 -11.57 11.49 -18.52
CA LEU A 139 -12.23 11.63 -17.22
C LEU A 139 -11.67 12.83 -16.42
N VAL A 140 -10.47 13.30 -16.77
CA VAL A 140 -9.77 14.43 -16.14
C VAL A 140 -9.89 15.72 -16.97
N SER A 141 -9.99 15.62 -18.30
CA SER A 141 -10.07 16.73 -19.27
C SER A 141 -11.37 17.55 -19.23
N VAL A 142 -12.15 17.41 -18.15
CA VAL A 142 -13.27 18.29 -17.81
C VAL A 142 -12.77 19.56 -17.10
N PHE A 143 -11.54 19.56 -16.55
CA PHE A 143 -11.11 20.56 -15.56
C PHE A 143 -9.95 21.51 -15.96
N ASP A 144 -9.24 21.31 -17.08
CA ASP A 144 -8.17 22.25 -17.50
C ASP A 144 -7.95 22.27 -19.03
N PRO A 145 -8.18 23.42 -19.71
CA PRO A 145 -7.85 23.63 -21.12
C PRO A 145 -6.70 24.65 -21.29
N SER A 146 -5.45 24.22 -21.06
CA SER A 146 -4.25 25.07 -21.24
C SER A 146 -3.51 24.84 -22.58
N PRO A 147 -2.81 25.85 -23.16
CA PRO A 147 -2.58 25.89 -24.61
C PRO A 147 -1.29 25.21 -25.11
N GLN A 148 -1.33 24.74 -26.36
CA GLN A 148 -0.17 24.15 -27.06
C GLN A 148 0.77 25.24 -27.60
N GLY A 149 1.94 25.46 -26.97
CA GLY A 149 2.80 26.61 -27.32
C GLY A 149 4.33 26.51 -27.13
N ALA A 150 4.90 25.41 -26.61
CA ALA A 150 6.32 25.34 -26.22
C ALA A 150 7.09 24.07 -26.70
N VAL A 151 6.50 23.32 -27.62
CA VAL A 151 6.72 21.88 -27.91
C VAL A 151 8.13 21.48 -28.40
N ARG A 152 9.12 22.37 -28.47
CA ARG A 152 10.50 22.07 -28.95
C ARG A 152 11.58 22.19 -27.86
N THR A 153 11.56 23.25 -27.04
CA THR A 153 12.48 23.41 -25.91
C THR A 153 12.18 22.38 -24.83
N ASP A 154 10.90 22.23 -24.50
CA ASP A 154 10.39 21.31 -23.48
C ASP A 154 10.80 19.86 -23.76
N LYS A 155 10.79 19.41 -25.03
CA LYS A 155 11.13 18.03 -25.37
C LYS A 155 12.58 17.66 -25.06
N ARG A 156 13.53 18.57 -25.26
CA ARG A 156 14.96 18.33 -24.98
C ARG A 156 15.21 18.29 -23.46
N GLN A 157 14.58 19.19 -22.71
CA GLN A 157 14.64 19.18 -21.24
C GLN A 157 13.88 17.99 -20.62
N ALA A 158 12.72 17.61 -21.15
CA ALA A 158 11.96 16.44 -20.71
C ALA A 158 12.71 15.13 -20.98
N ALA A 159 13.39 15.01 -22.13
CA ALA A 159 14.26 13.87 -22.43
C ALA A 159 15.46 13.81 -21.46
N ALA A 160 16.09 14.95 -21.13
CA ALA A 160 17.17 15.01 -20.14
C ALA A 160 16.67 14.63 -18.72
N ALA A 161 15.50 15.12 -18.30
CA ALA A 161 14.88 14.73 -17.03
C ALA A 161 14.41 13.27 -16.99
N ALA A 162 14.01 12.70 -18.14
CA ALA A 162 13.74 11.26 -18.26
C ALA A 162 15.02 10.43 -18.20
N LEU A 163 16.11 10.91 -18.81
CA LEU A 163 17.44 10.31 -18.75
C LEU A 163 17.99 10.31 -17.31
N GLY A 164 17.91 11.43 -16.59
CA GLY A 164 18.33 11.54 -15.18
C GLY A 164 17.56 10.63 -14.21
N ARG A 165 16.37 10.15 -14.59
CA ARG A 165 15.62 9.11 -13.84
C ARG A 165 16.00 7.68 -14.24
N LYS A 166 16.65 7.50 -15.40
CA LYS A 166 17.07 6.21 -15.98
C LYS A 166 18.57 5.94 -15.83
N VAL A 167 19.36 6.97 -15.53
CA VAL A 167 20.79 6.90 -15.25
C VAL A 167 21.02 7.16 -13.76
N LYS A 168 21.77 6.28 -13.11
CA LYS A 168 22.21 6.41 -11.73
C LYS A 168 23.74 6.40 -11.70
N VAL A 169 24.32 7.52 -11.26
CA VAL A 169 25.76 7.64 -11.00
C VAL A 169 26.01 7.47 -9.51
N ALA A 170 26.98 6.63 -9.15
CA ALA A 170 27.42 6.41 -7.77
C ALA A 170 28.95 6.22 -7.70
N ARG A 171 29.53 6.43 -6.52
CA ARG A 171 30.97 6.19 -6.28
C ARG A 171 31.22 4.72 -5.90
N ALA A 172 32.27 4.12 -6.45
CA ALA A 172 32.70 2.76 -6.14
C ALA A 172 33.37 2.68 -4.75
N GLY A 173 32.56 2.74 -3.69
CA GLY A 173 33.02 2.72 -2.30
C GLY A 173 33.89 3.94 -1.97
N ARG A 174 35.13 3.72 -1.51
CA ARG A 174 36.11 4.80 -1.24
C ARG A 174 36.98 5.16 -2.45
N SER A 175 36.83 4.47 -3.58
CA SER A 175 37.67 4.66 -4.77
C SER A 175 37.44 6.01 -5.46
N ILE A 176 38.28 6.32 -6.44
CA ILE A 176 38.15 7.44 -7.40
C ILE A 176 37.27 7.04 -8.60
N LEU A 177 36.84 5.77 -8.68
CA LEU A 177 35.91 5.30 -9.71
C LEU A 177 34.46 5.73 -9.43
N ALA A 178 33.79 6.24 -10.46
CA ALA A 178 32.34 6.32 -10.55
C ALA A 178 31.78 5.15 -11.37
N GLU A 179 30.67 4.59 -10.90
CA GLU A 179 29.83 3.61 -11.59
C GLU A 179 28.62 4.33 -12.19
N ILE A 180 28.47 4.24 -13.52
CA ILE A 180 27.40 4.86 -14.29
C ILE A 180 26.47 3.75 -14.75
N THR A 181 25.32 3.63 -14.08
CA THR A 181 24.33 2.58 -14.34
C THR A 181 23.16 3.17 -15.15
N ALA A 182 22.82 2.59 -16.30
CA ALA A 182 21.73 3.07 -17.15
C ALA A 182 20.70 1.97 -17.44
N THR A 183 19.41 2.29 -17.38
CA THR A 183 18.29 1.35 -17.58
C THR A 183 17.36 1.76 -18.72
N SER A 184 17.24 0.90 -19.73
CA SER A 184 16.36 1.07 -20.91
C SER A 184 15.55 -0.20 -21.20
N LEU A 185 14.52 -0.08 -22.04
CA LEU A 185 13.81 -1.22 -22.64
C LEU A 185 14.67 -2.02 -23.63
N ASP A 186 15.70 -1.39 -24.23
CA ASP A 186 16.61 -2.03 -25.18
C ASP A 186 17.98 -2.30 -24.51
N PRO A 187 18.53 -3.53 -24.56
CA PRO A 187 19.82 -3.85 -23.93
C PRO A 187 21.00 -3.12 -24.59
N VAL A 188 20.94 -2.87 -25.90
CA VAL A 188 21.96 -2.11 -26.63
C VAL A 188 21.90 -0.62 -26.28
N LYS A 189 20.69 -0.07 -26.09
CA LYS A 189 20.50 1.35 -25.74
C LYS A 189 20.91 1.63 -24.30
N ALA A 190 20.64 0.72 -23.36
CA ALA A 190 21.16 0.79 -22.00
C ALA A 190 22.70 0.88 -21.98
N ALA A 191 23.38 0.06 -22.80
CA ALA A 191 24.83 0.11 -22.93
C ALA A 191 25.33 1.40 -23.60
N ALA A 192 24.68 1.84 -24.68
CA ALA A 192 25.01 3.08 -25.37
C ALA A 192 24.89 4.31 -24.46
N ILE A 193 23.83 4.40 -23.64
CA ILE A 193 23.63 5.51 -22.70
C ILE A 193 24.72 5.55 -21.63
N ALA A 194 25.04 4.43 -20.99
CA ALA A 194 26.08 4.40 -19.95
C ALA A 194 27.47 4.77 -20.50
N ASN A 195 27.79 4.34 -21.73
CA ASN A 195 29.02 4.75 -22.42
C ASN A 195 28.99 6.23 -22.84
N ALA A 196 27.86 6.74 -23.33
CA ALA A 196 27.74 8.15 -23.75
C ALA A 196 27.91 9.12 -22.57
N VAL A 197 27.31 8.84 -21.40
CA VAL A 197 27.50 9.65 -20.18
C VAL A 197 28.97 9.64 -19.74
N ALA A 198 29.64 8.48 -19.80
CA ALA A 198 31.06 8.35 -19.49
C ALA A 198 31.95 9.19 -20.43
N GLU A 199 31.65 9.19 -21.73
CA GLU A 199 32.44 9.89 -22.73
C GLU A 199 32.16 11.40 -22.74
N ALA A 200 30.90 11.82 -22.59
CA ALA A 200 30.50 13.22 -22.48
C ALA A 200 31.16 13.93 -21.28
N TYR A 201 31.28 13.25 -20.13
CA TYR A 201 32.04 13.77 -18.99
C TYR A 201 33.53 13.95 -19.30
N ILE A 202 34.17 13.01 -20.00
CA ILE A 202 35.58 13.16 -20.42
C ILE A 202 35.72 14.34 -21.40
N GLN A 203 34.79 14.50 -22.33
CA GLN A 203 34.76 15.63 -23.27
C GLN A 203 34.50 16.98 -22.58
N ASP A 204 33.66 17.02 -21.54
CA ASP A 204 33.43 18.20 -20.69
C ASP A 204 34.69 18.60 -19.91
N GLN A 205 35.35 17.65 -19.23
CA GLN A 205 36.59 17.93 -18.51
C GLN A 205 37.73 18.36 -19.46
N LEU A 206 37.80 17.76 -20.65
CA LEU A 206 38.76 18.13 -21.69
C LEU A 206 38.53 19.56 -22.21
N SER A 207 37.29 19.90 -22.57
CA SER A 207 36.91 21.22 -23.08
C SER A 207 37.05 22.32 -22.02
N GLY A 208 36.56 22.09 -20.80
CA GLY A 208 36.72 23.04 -19.69
C GLY A 208 38.19 23.33 -19.35
N ARG A 209 39.08 22.33 -19.45
CA ARG A 209 40.53 22.49 -19.25
C ARG A 209 41.19 23.29 -20.38
N MET A 210 40.75 23.11 -21.63
CA MET A 210 41.19 23.93 -22.76
C MET A 210 40.71 25.39 -22.64
N GLU A 211 39.44 25.61 -22.31
CA GLU A 211 38.89 26.97 -22.10
C GLU A 211 39.58 27.71 -20.94
N ALA A 212 39.86 27.03 -19.83
CA ALA A 212 40.56 27.63 -18.69
C ALA A 212 42.01 28.02 -19.07
N SER A 213 42.68 27.19 -19.88
CA SER A 213 44.01 27.45 -20.41
C SER A 213 44.03 28.66 -21.37
N GLN A 214 43.08 28.72 -22.29
CA GLN A 214 42.88 29.84 -23.22
C GLN A 214 42.61 31.15 -22.46
N ARG A 215 41.62 31.17 -21.55
CA ARG A 215 41.31 32.35 -20.72
C ARG A 215 42.50 32.84 -19.89
N THR A 216 43.34 31.92 -19.42
CA THR A 216 44.57 32.26 -18.70
C THR A 216 45.60 32.93 -19.62
N THR A 217 45.75 32.44 -20.85
CA THR A 217 46.65 33.01 -21.85
C THR A 217 46.16 34.38 -22.34
N ASP A 218 44.87 34.53 -22.62
CA ASP A 218 44.25 35.81 -23.02
C ASP A 218 44.48 36.90 -21.96
N TRP A 219 44.28 36.56 -20.68
CA TRP A 219 44.52 37.48 -19.57
C TRP A 219 46.01 37.89 -19.48
N MET A 220 46.92 36.92 -19.63
CA MET A 220 48.37 37.19 -19.64
C MET A 220 48.79 38.07 -20.84
N GLN A 221 48.22 37.84 -22.03
CA GLN A 221 48.50 38.65 -23.21
C GLN A 221 48.02 40.10 -23.05
N ARG A 222 46.79 40.31 -22.54
CA ARG A 222 46.28 41.65 -22.23
C ARG A 222 47.15 42.38 -21.22
N ARG A 223 47.60 41.68 -20.16
CA ARG A 223 48.51 42.28 -19.16
C ARG A 223 49.90 42.58 -19.71
N LEU A 224 50.40 41.77 -20.66
CA LEU A 224 51.68 42.05 -21.34
C LEU A 224 51.59 43.28 -22.24
N ALA A 225 50.45 43.48 -22.95
CA ALA A 225 50.20 44.69 -23.73
C ALA A 225 50.18 45.95 -22.85
N GLU A 226 49.47 45.91 -21.72
CA GLU A 226 49.42 47.02 -20.74
C GLU A 226 50.79 47.36 -20.15
N VAL A 227 51.63 46.36 -19.87
CA VAL A 227 53.01 46.59 -19.38
C VAL A 227 53.93 47.13 -20.49
N ARG A 228 53.72 46.70 -21.74
CA ARG A 228 54.44 47.23 -22.90
C ARG A 228 54.13 48.69 -23.16
N GLU A 229 52.85 49.09 -23.13
CA GLU A 229 52.43 50.48 -23.32
C GLU A 229 53.10 51.43 -22.30
N ARG A 230 53.24 50.99 -21.04
CA ARG A 230 53.98 51.70 -19.99
C ARG A 230 55.48 51.80 -20.29
N LEU A 231 56.10 50.74 -20.82
CA LEU A 231 57.52 50.74 -21.22
C LEU A 231 57.77 51.68 -22.41
N ASP A 232 56.93 51.62 -23.43
CA ASP A 232 57.03 52.47 -24.62
C ASP A 232 56.86 53.96 -24.22
N ALA A 233 55.96 54.27 -23.27
CA ALA A 233 55.81 55.62 -22.70
C ALA A 233 57.01 56.09 -21.87
N ALA A 234 57.58 55.23 -21.00
CA ALA A 234 58.76 55.57 -20.21
C ALA A 234 60.00 55.83 -21.08
N ASN A 235 60.20 55.01 -22.11
CA ASN A 235 61.26 55.20 -23.11
C ASN A 235 61.08 56.49 -23.91
N ALA A 236 59.84 56.82 -24.31
CA ALA A 236 59.55 58.07 -25.00
C ALA A 236 59.88 59.31 -24.14
N ALA A 237 59.57 59.28 -22.84
CA ALA A 237 59.91 60.35 -21.91
C ALA A 237 61.44 60.55 -21.75
N LEU A 238 62.20 59.45 -21.61
CA LEU A 238 63.67 59.48 -21.54
C LEU A 238 64.30 59.98 -22.87
N ALA A 239 63.76 59.55 -24.02
CA ALA A 239 64.21 59.99 -25.33
C ALA A 239 63.94 61.48 -25.57
N ALA A 240 62.76 61.98 -25.21
CA ALA A 240 62.42 63.40 -25.31
C ALA A 240 63.35 64.28 -24.46
N PHE A 241 63.65 63.86 -23.22
CA PHE A 241 64.60 64.55 -22.35
C PHE A 241 66.01 64.63 -22.96
N ARG A 242 66.50 63.54 -23.56
CA ARG A 242 67.82 63.47 -24.21
C ARG A 242 67.92 64.24 -25.52
N ALA A 243 66.81 64.47 -26.23
CA ALA A 243 66.77 65.16 -27.51
C ALA A 243 67.02 66.69 -27.43
N GLY A 244 67.45 67.22 -26.28
CA GLY A 244 67.59 68.66 -26.03
C GLY A 244 66.27 69.42 -25.88
N GLY A 245 65.14 68.73 -26.12
CA GLY A 245 63.79 69.21 -25.88
C GLY A 245 63.49 69.28 -24.38
N GLY A 246 64.03 70.32 -23.73
CA GLY A 246 63.79 70.65 -22.32
C GLY A 246 62.37 71.14 -22.04
N ASP A 247 61.35 70.42 -22.51
CA ASP A 247 59.97 70.63 -22.09
C ASP A 247 59.87 70.32 -20.59
N ARG A 248 59.73 71.41 -19.82
CA ARG A 248 59.66 71.42 -18.37
C ARG A 248 58.44 70.66 -17.84
N ASN A 249 57.43 70.47 -18.69
CA ASN A 249 56.22 69.73 -18.37
C ASN A 249 56.38 68.23 -18.68
N ALA A 250 57.11 67.83 -19.74
CA ALA A 250 57.18 66.44 -20.18
C ALA A 250 57.72 65.49 -19.08
N ALA A 251 58.90 65.79 -18.51
CA ALA A 251 59.49 64.97 -17.44
C ALA A 251 58.64 64.97 -16.15
N ARG A 252 58.07 66.13 -15.77
CA ARG A 252 57.14 66.22 -14.64
C ARG A 252 55.85 65.43 -14.91
N SER A 253 55.35 65.43 -16.14
CA SER A 253 54.15 64.68 -16.52
C SER A 253 54.37 63.17 -16.55
N ALA A 254 55.59 62.69 -16.82
CA ALA A 254 55.96 61.28 -16.71
C ALA A 254 56.01 60.83 -15.24
N GLU A 255 56.76 61.54 -14.38
CA GLU A 255 56.86 61.24 -12.95
C GLU A 255 55.48 61.38 -12.24
N ARG A 256 54.65 62.32 -12.71
CA ARG A 256 53.25 62.45 -12.33
C ARG A 256 52.41 61.26 -12.81
N ALA A 257 52.49 60.87 -14.08
CA ALA A 257 51.71 59.75 -14.63
C ALA A 257 52.07 58.41 -13.95
N GLU A 258 53.32 58.25 -13.50
CA GLU A 258 53.76 57.10 -12.70
C GLU A 258 53.11 57.07 -11.30
N ARG A 259 53.09 58.22 -10.59
CA ARG A 259 52.45 58.34 -9.27
C ARG A 259 50.92 58.33 -9.35
N GLU A 260 50.34 59.00 -10.33
CA GLU A 260 48.91 59.05 -10.60
C GLU A 260 48.40 57.70 -11.18
N GLY A 261 49.27 56.93 -11.84
CA GLY A 261 49.01 55.55 -12.30
C GLY A 261 49.24 54.45 -11.25
N SER A 262 49.96 54.74 -10.16
CA SER A 262 50.06 53.85 -8.97
C SER A 262 49.01 54.18 -7.90
N ARG A 263 48.49 55.40 -7.88
CA ARG A 263 47.32 55.84 -7.09
C ARG A 263 46.10 54.89 -7.17
N PRO A 264 45.60 54.43 -8.34
CA PRO A 264 44.48 53.48 -8.40
C PRO A 264 44.82 52.13 -7.76
N GLY A 265 46.07 51.65 -7.85
CA GLY A 265 46.49 50.41 -7.19
C GLY A 265 46.50 50.53 -5.66
N ALA A 266 46.96 51.66 -5.13
CA ALA A 266 46.91 51.95 -3.70
C ALA A 266 45.47 52.13 -3.19
N ALA A 267 44.63 52.84 -3.96
CA ALA A 267 43.21 53.03 -3.65
C ALA A 267 42.43 51.71 -3.69
N GLU A 268 42.69 50.85 -4.67
CA GLU A 268 42.05 49.53 -4.77
C GLU A 268 42.51 48.59 -3.63
N ALA A 269 43.81 48.58 -3.30
CA ALA A 269 44.31 47.83 -2.15
C ALA A 269 43.65 48.27 -0.83
N LEU A 270 43.48 49.58 -0.64
CA LEU A 270 42.76 50.14 0.51
C LEU A 270 41.27 49.78 0.50
N ALA A 271 40.60 49.86 -0.65
CA ALA A 271 39.18 49.50 -0.79
C ALA A 271 38.93 48.02 -0.51
N ARG A 272 39.77 47.13 -1.06
CA ARG A 272 39.73 45.68 -0.78
C ARG A 272 39.93 45.41 0.72
N ALA A 273 40.95 46.01 1.34
CA ALA A 273 41.23 45.83 2.77
C ALA A 273 40.11 46.36 3.69
N ARG A 274 39.48 47.48 3.35
CA ARG A 274 38.28 48.01 4.04
C ARG A 274 37.09 47.05 3.90
N ALA A 275 36.78 46.61 2.69
CA ALA A 275 35.68 45.68 2.44
C ALA A 275 35.86 44.32 3.14
N ASP A 276 37.10 43.86 3.32
CA ASP A 276 37.41 42.67 4.13
C ASP A 276 37.13 42.90 5.63
N LEU A 277 37.56 44.05 6.16
CA LEU A 277 37.34 44.45 7.54
C LEU A 277 35.85 44.64 7.85
N GLU A 278 35.10 45.29 6.96
CA GLU A 278 33.65 45.44 7.03
C GLU A 278 32.95 44.07 7.07
N ARG A 279 33.32 43.14 6.18
CA ARG A 279 32.80 41.76 6.20
C ARG A 279 33.11 41.03 7.51
N MET A 280 34.31 41.17 8.08
CA MET A 280 34.65 40.55 9.37
C MET A 280 33.86 41.17 10.53
N THR A 281 33.72 42.51 10.57
CA THR A 281 32.95 43.20 11.63
C THR A 281 31.45 42.90 11.57
N GLN A 282 30.88 42.67 10.38
CA GLN A 282 29.50 42.17 10.22
C GLN A 282 29.32 40.76 10.81
N LEU A 283 30.30 39.86 10.62
CA LEU A 283 30.27 38.52 11.22
C LEU A 283 30.39 38.57 12.76
N ALA A 284 31.24 39.46 13.30
CA ALA A 284 31.33 39.68 14.74
C ALA A 284 30.03 40.26 15.33
N ALA A 285 29.40 41.22 14.64
CA ALA A 285 28.11 41.78 15.06
C ALA A 285 26.96 40.76 15.01
N ALA A 286 27.00 39.78 14.09
CA ALA A 286 26.05 38.67 14.05
C ALA A 286 26.28 37.66 15.18
N LEU A 287 27.54 37.36 15.53
CA LEU A 287 27.89 36.51 16.68
C LEU A 287 27.43 37.13 18.02
N ALA A 288 27.62 38.45 18.17
CA ALA A 288 27.24 39.18 19.38
C ALA A 288 25.74 39.17 19.70
N GLN A 289 24.88 38.83 18.72
CA GLN A 289 23.43 38.69 18.90
C GLN A 289 23.02 37.35 19.56
N GLY A 290 23.98 36.47 19.87
CA GLY A 290 23.80 35.32 20.75
C GLY A 290 23.31 34.03 20.10
N ASN A 291 22.92 34.04 18.82
CA ASN A 291 22.59 32.83 18.06
C ASN A 291 22.99 32.98 16.58
N PRO A 292 24.21 32.57 16.18
CA PRO A 292 24.67 32.72 14.80
C PRO A 292 24.08 31.66 13.87
N ASP A 293 23.48 32.09 12.76
CA ASP A 293 22.99 31.21 11.69
C ASP A 293 24.08 30.26 11.15
N ALA A 294 23.65 29.12 10.62
CA ALA A 294 24.53 28.14 9.99
C ALA A 294 25.37 28.73 8.83
N ASP A 295 24.82 29.71 8.09
CA ASP A 295 25.54 30.45 7.06
C ASP A 295 26.56 31.44 7.64
N THR A 296 26.25 32.11 8.75
CA THR A 296 27.22 32.95 9.50
C THR A 296 28.41 32.10 9.95
N LEU A 297 28.15 30.93 10.55
CA LEU A 297 29.20 29.97 10.91
C LEU A 297 29.99 29.46 9.68
N ALA A 298 29.34 29.20 8.55
CA ALA A 298 30.02 28.81 7.30
C ALA A 298 30.85 29.94 6.67
N ARG A 299 30.46 31.20 6.84
CA ARG A 299 31.24 32.38 6.41
C ARG A 299 32.48 32.60 7.27
N ILE A 300 32.39 32.30 8.57
CA ILE A 300 33.52 32.32 9.51
C ILE A 300 34.52 31.21 9.17
N ASP A 301 34.04 29.99 8.88
CA ASP A 301 34.83 28.84 8.43
C ASP A 301 35.67 29.18 7.18
N ARG A 302 35.05 29.86 6.20
CA ARG A 302 35.69 30.34 4.96
C ARG A 302 36.77 31.42 5.17
N LEU A 303 37.00 31.93 6.38
CA LEU A 303 38.12 32.83 6.68
C LEU A 303 39.46 32.09 6.73
N GLY A 304 39.48 30.76 6.73
CA GLY A 304 40.71 29.96 6.64
C GLY A 304 41.62 30.13 7.85
N ASP A 305 41.03 30.22 9.04
CA ASP A 305 41.77 30.15 10.31
C ASP A 305 41.62 28.75 10.89
N ALA A 306 42.73 28.08 11.19
CA ALA A 306 42.69 26.75 11.80
C ALA A 306 41.95 26.76 13.15
N ASP A 307 42.07 27.85 13.92
CA ASP A 307 41.41 27.98 15.21
C ASP A 307 39.92 28.31 15.06
N LEU A 308 39.53 29.16 14.09
CA LEU A 308 38.11 29.46 13.85
C LEU A 308 37.38 28.24 13.27
N SER A 309 37.96 27.52 12.30
CA SER A 309 37.35 26.28 11.78
C SER A 309 37.21 25.21 12.87
N ARG A 310 38.18 25.11 13.80
CA ARG A 310 38.07 24.25 14.98
C ARG A 310 36.91 24.67 15.90
N LEU A 311 36.82 25.94 16.27
CA LEU A 311 35.76 26.45 17.13
C LEU A 311 34.37 26.39 16.47
N VAL A 312 34.28 26.58 15.15
CA VAL A 312 33.05 26.37 14.36
C VAL A 312 32.64 24.90 14.35
N ALA A 313 33.59 23.96 14.21
CA ALA A 313 33.30 22.53 14.28
C ALA A 313 32.85 22.10 15.70
N GLU A 314 33.46 22.66 16.74
CA GLU A 314 33.10 22.44 18.15
C GLU A 314 31.70 22.99 18.46
N GLN A 315 31.36 24.19 17.96
CA GLN A 315 30.02 24.79 18.07
C GLN A 315 28.95 24.07 17.24
N ARG A 316 29.32 23.30 16.20
CA ARG A 316 28.43 22.39 15.47
C ARG A 316 28.28 21.01 16.15
N GLY A 317 28.96 20.78 17.28
CA GLY A 317 28.89 19.54 18.04
C GLY A 317 27.58 19.35 18.82
N PRO A 318 27.37 18.17 19.44
CA PRO A 318 26.11 17.82 20.10
C PRO A 318 25.83 18.54 21.44
N ALA A 319 26.74 19.40 21.90
CA ALA A 319 26.60 20.16 23.15
C ALA A 319 27.27 21.56 23.03
N PRO A 320 26.69 22.50 22.24
CA PRO A 320 27.25 23.83 22.04
C PRO A 320 27.26 24.65 23.34
N GLY A 321 28.44 24.83 23.94
CA GLY A 321 28.61 25.62 25.15
C GLY A 321 28.72 27.12 24.86
N ALA A 322 28.07 27.97 25.65
CA ALA A 322 28.16 29.44 25.51
C ALA A 322 29.60 30.00 25.61
N GLY A 323 30.53 29.24 26.21
CA GLY A 323 31.96 29.56 26.20
C GLY A 323 32.63 29.45 24.82
N VAL A 324 32.16 28.56 23.95
CA VAL A 324 32.70 28.37 22.58
C VAL A 324 32.34 29.57 21.71
N LEU A 325 31.09 30.06 21.78
CA LEU A 325 30.68 31.31 21.12
C LEU A 325 31.51 32.51 21.60
N ARG A 326 31.82 32.60 22.89
CA ARG A 326 32.68 33.67 23.44
C ARG A 326 34.12 33.56 22.90
N ALA A 327 34.73 32.38 22.96
CA ALA A 327 36.09 32.16 22.45
C ALA A 327 36.20 32.43 20.93
N LEU A 328 35.16 32.08 20.17
CA LEU A 328 35.07 32.35 18.73
C LEU A 328 34.95 33.86 18.47
N GLY A 329 34.13 34.58 19.25
CA GLY A 329 34.07 36.04 19.22
C GLY A 329 35.42 36.69 19.53
N GLU A 330 36.04 36.34 20.66
CA GLU A 330 37.37 36.84 21.08
C GLU A 330 38.44 36.58 20.01
N ARG A 331 38.43 35.41 19.36
CA ARG A 331 39.38 35.07 18.28
C ARG A 331 39.12 35.86 17.00
N LEU A 332 37.86 36.11 16.66
CA LEU A 332 37.49 36.95 15.52
C LEU A 332 37.85 38.43 15.77
N ASP A 333 37.64 38.93 16.98
CA ASP A 333 38.00 40.30 17.38
C ASP A 333 39.52 40.53 17.34
N GLN A 334 40.33 39.57 17.79
CA GLN A 334 41.80 39.60 17.61
C GLN A 334 42.19 39.76 16.13
N ARG A 335 41.50 39.05 15.24
CA ARG A 335 41.76 39.07 13.79
C ARG A 335 41.22 40.34 13.12
N ILE A 336 40.12 40.91 13.62
CA ILE A 336 39.62 42.25 13.26
C ILE A 336 40.63 43.33 13.66
N GLU A 337 41.21 43.27 14.87
CA GLU A 337 42.23 44.23 15.32
C GLU A 337 43.55 44.12 14.52
N ALA A 338 43.96 42.91 14.12
CA ALA A 338 45.04 42.74 13.17
C ALA A 338 44.72 43.42 11.83
N ARG A 339 43.53 43.16 11.26
CA ARG A 339 43.10 43.74 9.97
C ARG A 339 42.89 45.27 10.05
N ARG A 340 42.47 45.82 11.19
CA ARG A 340 42.39 47.28 11.46
C ARG A 340 43.77 47.93 11.32
N LYS A 341 44.82 47.32 11.87
CA LYS A 341 46.20 47.81 11.76
C LYS A 341 46.71 47.76 10.31
N GLU A 342 46.39 46.71 9.57
CA GLU A 342 46.71 46.62 8.12
C GLU A 342 45.95 47.65 7.27
N VAL A 343 44.67 47.88 7.56
CA VAL A 343 43.86 48.94 6.91
C VAL A 343 44.43 50.32 7.23
N ALA A 344 44.85 50.57 8.47
CA ALA A 344 45.50 51.82 8.86
C ALA A 344 46.84 52.02 8.13
N ALA A 345 47.66 50.97 8.00
CA ALA A 345 48.91 51.03 7.25
C ALA A 345 48.70 51.25 5.74
N SER A 346 47.69 50.62 5.15
CA SER A 346 47.30 50.86 3.75
C SER A 346 46.71 52.25 3.53
N ALA A 347 45.93 52.77 4.48
CA ALA A 347 45.42 54.14 4.45
C ALA A 347 46.53 55.18 4.58
N LEU A 348 47.52 54.93 5.45
CA LEU A 348 48.72 55.76 5.57
C LEU A 348 49.50 55.77 4.24
N ARG A 349 49.70 54.61 3.60
CA ARG A 349 50.35 54.53 2.27
C ARG A 349 49.59 55.32 1.20
N ALA A 350 48.26 55.18 1.13
CA ALA A 350 47.44 55.94 0.18
C ALA A 350 47.52 57.45 0.43
N THR A 351 47.41 57.89 1.68
CA THR A 351 47.52 59.32 2.04
C THR A 351 48.93 59.89 1.88
N LEU A 352 49.98 59.07 1.98
CA LEU A 352 51.34 59.47 1.63
C LEU A 352 51.51 59.66 0.11
N ILE A 353 50.90 58.82 -0.72
CA ILE A 353 50.90 58.98 -2.18
C ILE A 353 50.09 60.22 -2.58
N ASP A 354 48.88 60.42 -2.01
CA ASP A 354 48.08 61.64 -2.24
C ASP A 354 48.83 62.91 -1.79
N LYS A 355 49.53 62.87 -0.65
CA LYS A 355 50.40 63.99 -0.21
C LYS A 355 51.56 64.22 -1.17
N GLN A 356 52.28 63.20 -1.60
CA GLN A 356 53.36 63.35 -2.58
C GLN A 356 52.86 63.95 -3.90
N ILE A 357 51.65 63.60 -4.34
CA ILE A 357 51.00 64.22 -5.51
C ILE A 357 50.67 65.71 -5.24
N GLN A 358 50.22 66.07 -4.03
CA GLN A 358 49.96 67.46 -3.64
C GLN A 358 51.24 68.29 -3.46
N ASP A 359 52.31 67.71 -2.90
CA ASP A 359 53.61 68.37 -2.71
C ASP A 359 54.24 68.71 -4.07
N LEU A 360 54.10 67.83 -5.06
CA LEU A 360 54.48 68.09 -6.45
C LEU A 360 53.64 69.22 -7.07
N GLN A 361 52.32 69.22 -6.85
CA GLN A 361 51.43 70.30 -7.32
C GLN A 361 51.76 71.65 -6.67
N GLY A 362 52.20 71.67 -5.41
CA GLY A 362 52.73 72.86 -4.75
C GLY A 362 54.03 73.37 -5.40
N GLN A 363 54.95 72.44 -5.74
CA GLN A 363 56.22 72.72 -6.44
C GLN A 363 56.06 72.99 -7.96
N ASP A 364 54.86 72.81 -8.51
CA ASP A 364 54.43 73.31 -9.83
C ASP A 364 53.88 74.74 -9.74
N ALA A 365 53.27 75.12 -8.60
CA ALA A 365 52.68 76.45 -8.38
C ALA A 365 53.71 77.49 -7.88
N GLU A 366 54.58 77.11 -6.94
CA GLU A 366 55.74 77.92 -6.54
C GLU A 366 56.92 77.61 -7.46
N GLY A 367 57.40 78.63 -8.19
CA GLY A 367 58.46 78.51 -9.21
C GLY A 367 59.87 78.25 -8.67
N ALA A 368 60.04 77.18 -7.89
CA ALA A 368 61.29 76.84 -7.23
C ALA A 368 62.42 76.50 -8.21
N ALA A 369 63.65 76.92 -7.87
CA ALA A 369 64.83 76.69 -8.68
C ALA A 369 65.17 75.18 -8.82
N PRO A 370 65.58 74.70 -10.01
CA PRO A 370 65.78 73.28 -10.24
C PRO A 370 67.07 72.74 -9.62
N GLY A 371 66.98 71.57 -9.00
CA GLY A 371 68.14 70.69 -8.81
C GLY A 371 68.78 70.26 -10.15
N PRO A 372 70.03 69.76 -10.13
CA PRO A 372 70.84 69.52 -11.32
C PRO A 372 70.21 68.48 -12.27
N ALA A 373 70.39 68.69 -13.58
CA ALA A 373 69.77 67.86 -14.61
C ALA A 373 70.14 66.37 -14.53
N SER A 374 71.35 66.06 -14.05
CA SER A 374 71.86 64.69 -13.87
C SER A 374 70.95 63.81 -13.00
N ASP A 375 70.31 64.38 -11.98
CA ASP A 375 69.53 63.59 -11.02
C ASP A 375 68.11 63.30 -11.53
N ARG A 376 67.63 64.10 -12.51
CA ARG A 376 66.41 63.82 -13.26
C ARG A 376 66.64 62.77 -14.35
N GLU A 377 67.77 62.81 -15.06
CA GLU A 377 68.11 61.74 -16.01
C GLU A 377 68.20 60.40 -15.29
N ARG A 378 68.92 60.33 -14.16
CA ARG A 378 68.98 59.16 -13.26
C ARG A 378 67.63 58.72 -12.69
N ALA A 379 66.59 59.55 -12.70
CA ALA A 379 65.24 59.17 -12.31
C ALA A 379 64.48 58.52 -13.48
N LEU A 380 64.51 59.15 -14.66
CA LEU A 380 63.92 58.61 -15.89
C LEU A 380 64.60 57.31 -16.34
N GLU A 381 65.92 57.19 -16.18
CA GLU A 381 66.66 55.95 -16.43
C GLU A 381 66.22 54.81 -15.50
N ARG A 382 65.98 55.09 -14.22
CA ARG A 382 65.46 54.08 -13.27
C ARG A 382 64.04 53.67 -13.63
N ALA A 383 63.14 54.63 -13.90
CA ALA A 383 61.78 54.32 -14.33
C ALA A 383 61.74 53.48 -15.61
N ALA A 384 62.60 53.79 -16.60
CA ALA A 384 62.75 53.00 -17.82
C ALA A 384 63.32 51.59 -17.54
N GLN A 385 64.36 51.47 -16.70
CA GLN A 385 64.93 50.16 -16.30
C GLN A 385 63.94 49.31 -15.51
N GLU A 386 63.15 49.91 -14.61
CA GLU A 386 62.10 49.23 -13.84
C GLU A 386 60.94 48.80 -14.75
N ALA A 387 60.50 49.65 -15.69
CA ALA A 387 59.52 49.27 -16.70
C ALA A 387 60.03 48.13 -17.60
N GLN A 388 61.30 48.19 -18.03
CA GLN A 388 61.93 47.16 -18.86
C GLN A 388 62.05 45.84 -18.10
N GLY A 389 62.57 45.85 -16.87
CA GLY A 389 62.68 44.66 -16.03
C GLY A 389 61.32 44.01 -15.73
N ASN A 390 60.27 44.81 -15.52
CA ASN A 390 58.90 44.31 -15.36
C ASN A 390 58.34 43.70 -16.66
N TYR A 391 58.60 44.33 -17.82
CA TYR A 391 58.21 43.80 -19.12
C TYR A 391 58.94 42.49 -19.43
N GLU A 392 60.26 42.43 -19.27
CA GLU A 392 61.08 41.23 -19.49
C GLU A 392 60.71 40.11 -18.52
N ALA A 393 60.48 40.40 -17.23
CA ALA A 393 60.05 39.40 -16.26
C ALA A 393 58.66 38.82 -16.61
N LEU A 394 57.72 39.66 -17.05
CA LEU A 394 56.40 39.21 -17.50
C LEU A 394 56.48 38.45 -18.82
N GLN A 395 57.22 38.93 -19.82
CA GLN A 395 57.44 38.25 -21.10
C GLN A 395 58.09 36.87 -20.87
N ASN A 396 59.14 36.78 -20.06
CA ASN A 396 59.77 35.51 -19.69
C ASN A 396 58.83 34.59 -18.87
N ARG A 397 57.78 35.11 -18.24
CA ARG A 397 56.73 34.29 -17.61
C ARG A 397 55.70 33.81 -18.62
N VAL A 398 55.25 34.68 -19.54
CA VAL A 398 54.34 34.33 -20.65
C VAL A 398 54.97 33.28 -21.55
N THR A 399 56.20 33.49 -22.02
CA THR A 399 56.93 32.53 -22.88
C THR A 399 57.11 31.16 -22.22
N ARG A 400 57.38 31.11 -20.90
CA ARG A 400 57.47 29.84 -20.16
C ARG A 400 56.11 29.15 -20.02
N VAL A 401 55.03 29.89 -19.79
CA VAL A 401 53.67 29.34 -19.74
C VAL A 401 53.23 28.86 -21.13
N SER A 402 53.46 29.62 -22.20
CA SER A 402 53.11 29.20 -23.56
C SER A 402 53.93 27.99 -24.03
N ALA A 403 55.23 27.93 -23.69
CA ALA A 403 56.06 26.76 -23.98
C ALA A 403 55.59 25.51 -23.22
N PHE A 404 55.20 25.65 -21.94
CA PHE A 404 54.60 24.57 -21.15
C PHE A 404 53.28 24.08 -21.77
N LEU A 405 52.42 24.98 -22.21
CA LEU A 405 51.15 24.65 -22.88
C LEU A 405 51.37 24.00 -24.26
N GLN A 406 52.38 24.43 -25.02
CA GLN A 406 52.77 23.80 -26.29
C GLN A 406 53.37 22.40 -26.10
N GLN A 407 54.15 22.18 -25.03
CA GLN A 407 54.64 20.85 -24.65
C GLN A 407 53.51 19.93 -24.15
N GLN A 408 52.44 20.50 -23.57
CA GLN A 408 51.19 19.80 -23.23
C GLN A 408 50.12 19.88 -24.34
N SER A 409 50.53 19.90 -25.61
CA SER A 409 49.64 19.96 -26.78
C SER A 409 48.66 18.78 -26.94
N MET A 410 48.82 17.72 -26.13
CA MET A 410 47.77 16.77 -25.80
C MET A 410 47.32 16.99 -24.34
N PRO A 411 46.22 17.74 -24.10
CA PRO A 411 45.70 17.93 -22.75
C PRO A 411 45.08 16.63 -22.21
N VAL A 412 45.89 15.79 -21.59
CA VAL A 412 45.43 14.55 -20.94
C VAL A 412 44.59 14.85 -19.69
N THR A 413 43.32 14.44 -19.73
CA THR A 413 42.49 14.27 -18.55
C THR A 413 42.94 13.03 -17.78
N GLU A 414 42.94 13.08 -16.44
CA GLU A 414 43.14 11.84 -15.66
C GLU A 414 41.86 11.00 -15.61
N ALA A 415 40.73 11.62 -15.97
CA ALA A 415 39.50 10.94 -16.28
C ALA A 415 39.66 10.00 -17.50
N ARG A 416 39.35 8.72 -17.29
CA ARG A 416 39.39 7.66 -18.31
C ARG A 416 38.34 6.59 -18.01
N ILE A 417 37.80 5.97 -19.05
CA ILE A 417 36.91 4.80 -18.92
C ILE A 417 37.75 3.59 -18.49
N VAL A 418 37.34 2.91 -17.43
CA VAL A 418 37.96 1.67 -16.92
C VAL A 418 37.28 0.44 -17.50
N THR A 419 35.95 0.47 -17.55
CA THR A 419 35.11 -0.55 -18.19
C THR A 419 34.00 0.12 -18.98
N THR A 420 33.88 -0.25 -20.25
CA THR A 420 32.74 0.13 -21.08
C THR A 420 31.52 -0.70 -20.72
N ALA A 421 30.34 -0.09 -20.81
CA ALA A 421 29.07 -0.77 -20.64
C ALA A 421 28.82 -1.76 -21.79
N LEU A 422 28.51 -3.00 -21.42
CA LEU A 422 28.09 -4.06 -22.34
C LEU A 422 26.56 -4.24 -22.34
N PRO A 423 25.95 -4.72 -23.44
CA PRO A 423 24.53 -5.08 -23.45
C PRO A 423 24.29 -6.32 -22.59
N PRO A 424 23.38 -6.29 -21.60
CA PRO A 424 23.19 -7.39 -20.66
C PRO A 424 22.45 -8.56 -21.31
N LEU A 425 22.98 -9.78 -21.12
CA LEU A 425 22.42 -11.03 -21.63
C LEU A 425 21.08 -11.44 -20.98
N THR A 426 20.68 -10.78 -19.88
CA THR A 426 19.46 -11.10 -19.13
C THR A 426 18.70 -9.83 -18.75
N LYS A 427 17.37 -9.93 -18.65
CA LYS A 427 16.53 -8.81 -18.19
C LYS A 427 16.76 -8.55 -16.70
N SER A 428 17.02 -7.29 -16.33
CA SER A 428 17.20 -6.87 -14.94
C SER A 428 15.86 -6.82 -14.19
N GLY A 429 14.77 -6.57 -14.92
CA GLY A 429 13.42 -6.55 -14.40
C GLY A 429 12.34 -6.74 -15.48
N PRO A 430 11.07 -6.95 -15.08
CA PRO A 430 10.67 -7.34 -13.74
C PRO A 430 11.11 -8.79 -13.41
N LYS A 431 11.36 -9.08 -12.13
CA LYS A 431 11.74 -10.42 -11.64
C LYS A 431 10.52 -11.37 -11.66
N SER A 432 10.17 -11.88 -12.83
CA SER A 432 8.96 -12.70 -13.05
C SER A 432 8.79 -13.84 -12.03
N ALA A 433 9.86 -14.56 -11.67
CA ALA A 433 9.81 -15.61 -10.66
C ALA A 433 9.39 -15.12 -9.27
N LEU A 434 9.85 -13.94 -8.84
CA LEU A 434 9.45 -13.32 -7.57
C LEU A 434 7.98 -12.87 -7.59
N ILE A 435 7.52 -12.32 -8.72
CA ILE A 435 6.11 -11.91 -8.91
C ILE A 435 5.18 -13.13 -8.88
N LEU A 436 5.55 -14.22 -9.55
CA LEU A 436 4.79 -15.48 -9.54
C LEU A 436 4.75 -16.11 -8.13
N LEU A 437 5.87 -16.07 -7.40
CA LEU A 437 5.94 -16.55 -6.01
C LEU A 437 5.05 -15.72 -5.08
N LEU A 438 5.13 -14.39 -5.15
CA LEU A 438 4.28 -13.49 -4.38
C LEU A 438 2.79 -13.61 -4.77
N GLY A 439 2.49 -13.79 -6.05
CA GLY A 439 1.13 -14.06 -6.55
C GLY A 439 0.56 -15.38 -6.05
N LEU A 440 1.38 -16.43 -5.94
CA LEU A 440 0.98 -17.72 -5.37
C LEU A 440 0.72 -17.61 -3.86
N ILE A 441 1.64 -17.00 -3.10
CA ILE A 441 1.51 -16.84 -1.65
C ILE A 441 0.32 -15.92 -1.31
N GLY A 442 0.22 -14.77 -1.98
CA GLY A 442 -0.89 -13.83 -1.82
C GLY A 442 -2.23 -14.43 -2.26
N GLY A 443 -2.25 -15.22 -3.34
CA GLY A 443 -3.43 -15.94 -3.81
C GLY A 443 -3.92 -17.00 -2.83
N LEU A 444 -3.00 -17.74 -2.20
CA LEU A 444 -3.33 -18.69 -1.13
C LEU A 444 -3.86 -17.97 0.12
N GLY A 445 -3.21 -16.88 0.55
CA GLY A 445 -3.66 -16.07 1.69
C GLY A 445 -5.05 -15.46 1.47
N ALA A 446 -5.27 -14.82 0.32
CA ALA A 446 -6.58 -14.30 -0.09
C ALA A 446 -7.62 -15.42 -0.22
N GLY A 447 -7.22 -16.60 -0.71
CA GLY A 447 -8.08 -17.79 -0.79
C GLY A 447 -8.53 -18.31 0.57
N VAL A 448 -7.64 -18.32 1.58
CA VAL A 448 -7.97 -18.66 2.97
C VAL A 448 -8.88 -17.61 3.59
N ALA A 449 -8.60 -16.31 3.40
CA ALA A 449 -9.45 -15.23 3.90
C ALA A 449 -10.87 -15.28 3.29
N ALA A 450 -10.98 -15.49 1.97
CA ALA A 450 -12.25 -15.65 1.27
C ALA A 450 -12.99 -16.93 1.70
N ALA A 451 -12.27 -18.03 1.94
CA ALA A 451 -12.85 -19.25 2.49
C ALA A 451 -13.41 -19.03 3.92
N PHE A 452 -12.65 -18.39 4.80
CA PHE A 452 -13.06 -18.06 6.16
C PHE A 452 -14.29 -17.14 6.17
N LEU A 453 -14.28 -16.03 5.41
CA LEU A 453 -15.42 -15.12 5.29
C LEU A 453 -16.68 -15.82 4.74
N ARG A 454 -16.50 -16.79 3.83
CA ARG A 454 -17.59 -17.61 3.28
C ARG A 454 -18.06 -18.74 4.21
N ASP A 455 -17.29 -19.12 5.24
CA ASP A 455 -17.73 -20.06 6.30
C ASP A 455 -18.39 -19.29 7.46
N ALA A 456 -17.86 -18.12 7.85
CA ALA A 456 -18.45 -17.24 8.86
C ALA A 456 -19.85 -16.71 8.48
N SER A 457 -20.12 -16.56 7.18
CA SER A 457 -21.44 -16.20 6.63
C SER A 457 -22.38 -17.40 6.40
N ASP A 458 -21.93 -18.64 6.61
CA ASP A 458 -22.75 -19.85 6.39
C ASP A 458 -23.55 -20.21 7.65
N ARG A 459 -24.59 -19.42 7.94
CA ARG A 459 -25.48 -19.54 9.11
C ARG A 459 -26.44 -20.75 9.06
N ARG A 460 -26.02 -21.89 8.51
CA ARG A 460 -26.84 -23.11 8.42
C ARG A 460 -26.73 -23.96 9.68
N ILE A 461 -27.87 -24.52 10.10
CA ILE A 461 -27.94 -25.51 11.18
C ILE A 461 -27.43 -26.85 10.66
N ARG A 462 -26.49 -27.48 11.37
CA ARG A 462 -25.83 -28.74 10.98
C ARG A 462 -25.71 -29.74 12.13
N TRP A 463 -25.59 -29.27 13.36
CA TRP A 463 -25.29 -30.10 14.54
C TRP A 463 -26.35 -29.94 15.63
N ALA A 464 -26.59 -30.99 16.41
CA ALA A 464 -27.48 -30.98 17.58
C ALA A 464 -27.17 -29.82 18.54
N GLN A 465 -25.88 -29.59 18.84
CA GLN A 465 -25.41 -28.49 19.70
C GLN A 465 -25.87 -27.10 19.23
N GLN A 466 -26.03 -26.88 17.92
CA GLN A 466 -26.52 -25.60 17.41
C GLN A 466 -28.02 -25.42 17.67
N VAL A 467 -28.81 -26.49 17.74
CA VAL A 467 -30.23 -26.37 18.09
C VAL A 467 -30.36 -25.84 19.51
N THR A 468 -29.71 -26.49 20.48
CA THR A 468 -29.78 -26.10 21.90
C THR A 468 -29.15 -24.73 22.16
N HIS A 469 -27.97 -24.45 21.59
CA HIS A 469 -27.23 -23.21 21.87
C HIS A 469 -27.66 -22.01 21.01
N ASP A 470 -27.92 -22.22 19.71
CA ASP A 470 -28.19 -21.11 18.77
C ASP A 470 -29.69 -20.82 18.59
N LEU A 471 -30.61 -21.73 18.97
CA LEU A 471 -32.06 -21.47 18.97
C LEU A 471 -32.69 -21.43 20.38
N GLY A 472 -31.98 -21.88 21.42
CA GLY A 472 -32.51 -21.97 22.79
C GLY A 472 -33.56 -23.07 23.00
N GLN A 473 -33.73 -23.98 22.04
CA GLN A 473 -34.81 -24.98 22.01
C GLN A 473 -34.26 -26.40 22.26
N PRO A 474 -35.00 -27.31 22.93
CA PRO A 474 -34.54 -28.67 23.17
C PRO A 474 -34.44 -29.48 21.86
N PHE A 475 -33.39 -30.30 21.76
CA PHE A 475 -33.13 -31.14 20.60
C PHE A 475 -33.69 -32.55 20.84
N LEU A 476 -34.67 -32.96 20.04
CA LEU A 476 -35.42 -34.21 20.23
C LEU A 476 -34.82 -35.42 19.50
N GLY A 477 -33.78 -35.19 18.69
CA GLY A 477 -33.12 -36.21 17.88
C GLY A 477 -33.06 -35.88 16.39
N SER A 478 -32.69 -36.88 15.59
CA SER A 478 -32.39 -36.72 14.17
C SER A 478 -32.93 -37.86 13.32
N LEU A 479 -33.73 -37.51 12.31
CA LEU A 479 -34.17 -38.42 11.25
C LEU A 479 -33.02 -38.63 10.25
N ALA A 480 -32.00 -39.36 10.69
CA ALA A 480 -30.86 -39.81 9.87
C ALA A 480 -31.22 -41.12 9.16
N GLY A 481 -30.66 -41.35 7.95
CA GLY A 481 -30.84 -42.62 7.22
C GLY A 481 -31.28 -42.50 5.76
N CYS A 482 -31.46 -41.30 5.21
CA CYS A 482 -31.76 -41.11 3.80
C CYS A 482 -30.47 -40.99 2.95
N PRO A 483 -30.04 -42.03 2.19
CA PRO A 483 -29.09 -41.83 1.10
C PRO A 483 -29.75 -40.95 0.03
N ALA A 484 -29.07 -39.87 -0.38
CA ALA A 484 -29.60 -38.94 -1.37
C ALA A 484 -29.72 -39.63 -2.74
N ARG A 485 -30.97 -39.92 -3.15
CA ARG A 485 -31.40 -40.82 -4.24
C ARG A 485 -31.27 -42.31 -3.89
N GLY A 486 -32.26 -43.10 -4.32
CA GLY A 486 -31.97 -44.50 -4.71
C GLY A 486 -33.12 -45.50 -4.61
N ARG A 487 -33.78 -45.63 -3.45
CA ARG A 487 -34.73 -46.73 -3.19
C ARG A 487 -36.04 -46.20 -2.62
N ALA A 488 -37.13 -46.47 -3.34
CA ALA A 488 -38.50 -46.18 -2.89
C ALA A 488 -39.02 -47.39 -2.10
N PHE A 489 -39.79 -47.12 -1.04
CA PHE A 489 -40.44 -48.17 -0.25
C PHE A 489 -41.48 -48.89 -1.12
N ARG A 490 -41.42 -50.23 -1.14
CA ARG A 490 -42.47 -51.10 -1.67
C ARG A 490 -43.15 -51.72 -0.47
N HIS A 491 -44.35 -51.24 -0.14
CA HIS A 491 -45.25 -52.01 0.72
C HIS A 491 -45.85 -53.14 -0.12
N GLY A 492 -45.97 -54.33 0.46
CA GLY A 492 -46.38 -55.53 -0.27
C GLY A 492 -47.07 -56.51 0.66
N THR A 493 -48.34 -56.74 0.35
CA THR A 493 -49.17 -57.82 0.89
C THR A 493 -49.60 -58.67 -0.30
N ASP A 494 -49.06 -59.88 -0.36
CA ASP A 494 -49.44 -61.06 -1.15
C ASP A 494 -49.99 -60.93 -2.58
N GLY A 495 -49.34 -61.68 -3.48
CA GLY A 495 -50.09 -62.72 -4.19
C GLY A 495 -50.68 -62.43 -5.57
N SER A 496 -50.75 -61.18 -6.06
CA SER A 496 -51.15 -60.96 -7.48
C SER A 496 -50.73 -59.62 -8.10
N GLY A 497 -50.07 -59.69 -9.27
CA GLY A 497 -50.11 -58.77 -10.44
C GLY A 497 -49.92 -57.24 -10.34
N GLY A 498 -50.11 -56.61 -9.17
CA GLY A 498 -50.34 -55.17 -9.05
C GLY A 498 -49.10 -54.30 -9.26
N ARG A 499 -49.26 -53.21 -10.02
CA ARG A 499 -48.27 -52.12 -10.09
C ARG A 499 -48.27 -51.31 -8.79
N GLY A 500 -47.62 -51.82 -7.75
CA GLY A 500 -47.53 -51.18 -6.42
C GLY A 500 -47.16 -49.70 -6.49
N ARG A 501 -48.11 -48.84 -6.13
CA ARG A 501 -48.00 -47.37 -6.16
C ARG A 501 -47.04 -46.92 -5.05
N ARG A 502 -46.05 -46.10 -5.39
CA ARG A 502 -45.02 -45.65 -4.44
C ARG A 502 -45.63 -44.70 -3.39
N LEU A 503 -45.25 -44.86 -2.13
CA LEU A 503 -45.58 -43.88 -1.09
C LEU A 503 -44.81 -42.56 -1.35
N PRO A 504 -45.43 -41.38 -1.08
CA PRO A 504 -44.82 -40.07 -1.32
C PRO A 504 -43.71 -39.71 -0.32
N VAL A 505 -43.72 -40.33 0.87
CA VAL A 505 -42.78 -40.06 1.97
C VAL A 505 -41.99 -41.32 2.35
N PRO A 506 -40.74 -41.19 2.86
CA PRO A 506 -40.00 -42.31 3.42
C PRO A 506 -40.61 -42.71 4.77
N LEU A 507 -40.93 -43.99 4.91
CA LEU A 507 -41.43 -44.60 6.13
C LEU A 507 -40.29 -45.40 6.78
N PHE A 508 -40.00 -45.12 8.04
CA PHE A 508 -38.81 -45.60 8.74
C PHE A 508 -39.08 -46.66 9.80
N ILE A 509 -40.34 -46.92 10.17
CA ILE A 509 -40.70 -47.89 11.23
C ILE A 509 -41.32 -49.17 10.64
N ALA A 510 -42.22 -49.01 9.66
CA ALA A 510 -42.93 -50.12 9.05
C ALA A 510 -41.99 -51.23 8.52
N ASN A 511 -42.47 -52.47 8.62
CA ASN A 511 -41.77 -53.69 8.19
C ASN A 511 -40.46 -53.98 8.94
N GLY A 512 -40.35 -53.56 10.21
CA GLY A 512 -39.37 -54.08 11.18
C GLY A 512 -37.90 -53.78 10.89
N SER A 513 -37.60 -52.85 9.98
CA SER A 513 -36.24 -52.52 9.52
C SER A 513 -35.82 -51.09 9.83
N GLY A 514 -36.38 -50.52 10.91
CA GLY A 514 -36.11 -49.15 11.32
C GLY A 514 -34.72 -48.95 11.92
N SER A 515 -34.12 -47.78 11.64
CA SER A 515 -32.89 -47.38 12.32
C SER A 515 -33.19 -47.08 13.80
N PRO A 516 -32.43 -47.65 14.77
CA PRO A 516 -32.63 -47.37 16.19
C PRO A 516 -32.67 -45.87 16.51
N SER A 517 -31.76 -45.08 15.90
CA SER A 517 -31.70 -43.63 16.07
C SER A 517 -32.96 -42.87 15.62
N VAL A 518 -33.70 -43.41 14.63
CA VAL A 518 -34.96 -42.81 14.15
C VAL A 518 -36.11 -43.18 15.09
N LEU A 519 -36.18 -44.44 15.54
CA LEU A 519 -37.16 -44.87 16.52
C LEU A 519 -36.98 -44.11 17.85
N GLU A 520 -35.73 -43.99 18.33
CA GLU A 520 -35.34 -43.19 19.50
C GLU A 520 -35.76 -41.72 19.37
N THR A 521 -35.51 -41.10 18.21
CA THR A 521 -35.94 -39.71 17.93
C THR A 521 -37.47 -39.57 18.01
N LEU A 522 -38.22 -40.52 17.47
CA LEU A 522 -39.68 -40.47 17.44
C LEU A 522 -40.29 -40.78 18.82
N CYS A 523 -39.72 -41.73 19.57
CA CYS A 523 -40.07 -41.99 20.97
C CYS A 523 -39.75 -40.78 21.87
N THR A 524 -38.60 -40.13 21.69
CA THR A 524 -38.23 -38.90 22.43
C THR A 524 -39.18 -37.76 22.08
N THR A 525 -39.58 -37.63 20.82
CA THR A 525 -40.59 -36.67 20.37
C THR A 525 -41.95 -36.93 21.05
N LYS A 526 -42.41 -38.19 21.09
CA LYS A 526 -43.63 -38.60 21.80
C LYS A 526 -43.57 -38.29 23.30
N VAL A 527 -42.50 -38.70 23.99
CA VAL A 527 -42.33 -38.46 25.43
C VAL A 527 -42.35 -36.97 25.77
N SER A 528 -41.73 -36.15 24.93
CA SER A 528 -41.71 -34.69 25.12
C SER A 528 -43.11 -34.08 24.91
N ILE A 529 -43.87 -34.57 23.91
CA ILE A 529 -45.28 -34.19 23.70
C ILE A 529 -46.14 -34.58 24.91
N ASP A 530 -45.99 -35.81 25.42
CA ASP A 530 -46.74 -36.31 26.57
C ASP A 530 -46.43 -35.54 27.86
N GLN A 531 -45.19 -35.06 28.04
CA GLN A 531 -44.80 -34.21 29.17
C GLN A 531 -45.35 -32.78 29.03
N ALA A 532 -45.29 -32.20 27.82
CA ALA A 532 -45.82 -30.85 27.56
C ALA A 532 -47.35 -30.78 27.70
N LEU A 533 -48.06 -31.81 27.25
CA LEU A 533 -49.52 -31.90 27.26
C LEU A 533 -50.06 -32.85 28.35
N HIS A 534 -49.34 -33.00 29.47
CA HIS A 534 -49.66 -33.98 30.52
C HIS A 534 -51.02 -33.82 31.21
N ARG A 535 -51.74 -32.72 30.93
CA ARG A 535 -53.06 -32.38 31.50
C ARG A 535 -54.20 -32.62 30.51
N GLU A 536 -53.90 -32.78 29.22
CA GLU A 536 -54.90 -32.92 28.16
C GLU A 536 -55.21 -34.38 27.88
N THR A 537 -56.49 -34.69 27.69
CA THR A 537 -56.93 -36.05 27.31
C THR A 537 -56.62 -36.36 25.86
N SER A 538 -56.69 -35.35 24.98
CA SER A 538 -56.35 -35.42 23.56
C SER A 538 -55.32 -34.37 23.19
N ARG A 539 -54.28 -34.76 22.44
CA ARG A 539 -53.09 -33.95 22.19
C ARG A 539 -53.13 -33.35 20.78
N VAL A 540 -53.42 -32.05 20.63
CA VAL A 540 -53.32 -31.38 19.32
C VAL A 540 -51.91 -30.82 19.14
N VAL A 541 -51.14 -31.42 18.21
CA VAL A 541 -49.72 -31.12 18.00
C VAL A 541 -49.47 -30.64 16.58
N GLY A 542 -48.96 -29.42 16.45
CA GLY A 542 -48.58 -28.81 15.18
C GLY A 542 -47.15 -29.18 14.78
N ILE A 543 -46.97 -29.64 13.55
CA ILE A 543 -45.65 -29.94 12.99
C ILE A 543 -45.29 -28.83 12.01
N VAL A 544 -44.24 -28.08 12.34
CA VAL A 544 -43.82 -26.84 11.65
C VAL A 544 -42.39 -26.93 11.13
N SER A 545 -42.03 -26.06 10.19
CA SER A 545 -40.65 -25.84 9.72
C SER A 545 -40.44 -24.37 9.38
N ALA A 546 -39.20 -23.93 9.23
CA ALA A 546 -38.94 -22.64 8.59
C ALA A 546 -39.22 -22.69 7.07
N ASN A 547 -38.66 -23.67 6.34
CA ASN A 547 -38.63 -23.67 4.87
C ASN A 547 -39.38 -24.85 4.24
N ALA A 548 -39.82 -24.67 2.99
CA ALA A 548 -40.30 -25.77 2.16
C ALA A 548 -39.30 -26.91 2.08
N GLN A 549 -39.79 -28.16 2.14
CA GLN A 549 -38.99 -29.39 2.09
C GLN A 549 -38.01 -29.59 3.27
N ASP A 550 -38.12 -28.83 4.36
CA ASP A 550 -37.37 -29.11 5.59
C ASP A 550 -37.77 -30.47 6.19
N GLY A 551 -39.08 -30.76 6.30
CA GLY A 551 -39.59 -32.10 6.57
C GLY A 551 -40.95 -32.26 7.26
N LYS A 552 -41.78 -31.20 7.35
CA LYS A 552 -43.12 -31.18 8.00
C LYS A 552 -43.85 -32.56 7.88
N THR A 553 -44.14 -33.01 6.65
CA THR A 553 -44.79 -34.29 6.28
C THR A 553 -44.08 -35.57 6.73
N THR A 554 -42.75 -35.60 6.68
CA THR A 554 -41.97 -36.81 6.96
C THR A 554 -41.97 -37.14 8.45
N LEU A 555 -41.89 -36.13 9.32
CA LEU A 555 -42.09 -36.35 10.75
C LEU A 555 -43.54 -36.75 11.04
N ALA A 556 -44.52 -36.04 10.46
CA ALA A 556 -45.94 -36.29 10.68
C ALA A 556 -46.34 -37.75 10.43
N THR A 557 -46.00 -38.29 9.25
CA THR A 557 -46.36 -39.66 8.86
C THR A 557 -45.68 -40.72 9.74
N ASN A 558 -44.41 -40.52 10.10
CA ASN A 558 -43.66 -41.50 10.90
C ASN A 558 -44.06 -41.47 12.38
N LEU A 559 -44.35 -40.30 12.93
CA LEU A 559 -44.89 -40.16 14.29
C LEU A 559 -46.31 -40.74 14.38
N ALA A 560 -47.15 -40.53 13.37
CA ALA A 560 -48.49 -41.13 13.31
C ALA A 560 -48.43 -42.66 13.34
N VAL A 561 -47.55 -43.29 12.54
CA VAL A 561 -47.38 -44.75 12.52
C VAL A 561 -46.86 -45.28 13.86
N LEU A 562 -45.88 -44.63 14.49
CA LEU A 562 -45.42 -45.01 15.83
C LEU A 562 -46.55 -45.01 16.86
N LEU A 563 -47.42 -44.00 16.82
CA LEU A 563 -48.55 -43.86 17.73
C LEU A 563 -49.64 -44.91 17.48
N VAL A 564 -49.88 -45.29 16.22
CA VAL A 564 -50.79 -46.40 15.86
C VAL A 564 -50.23 -47.76 16.30
N GLU A 565 -48.92 -48.00 16.15
CA GLU A 565 -48.27 -49.22 16.67
C GLU A 565 -48.37 -49.29 18.20
N MET A 566 -48.32 -48.15 18.89
CA MET A 566 -48.62 -48.02 20.33
C MET A 566 -50.12 -48.05 20.69
N ARG A 567 -51.00 -48.39 19.73
CA ARG A 567 -52.47 -48.50 19.86
C ARG A 567 -53.21 -47.21 20.25
N ALA A 568 -52.63 -46.05 20.00
CA ALA A 568 -53.34 -44.77 20.15
C ALA A 568 -54.25 -44.50 18.95
N ARG A 569 -55.37 -43.81 19.17
CA ARG A 569 -56.24 -43.31 18.10
C ARG A 569 -55.63 -42.02 17.55
N VAL A 570 -55.16 -42.05 16.31
CA VAL A 570 -54.44 -40.93 15.67
C VAL A 570 -55.25 -40.37 14.50
N LEU A 571 -55.47 -39.05 14.53
CA LEU A 571 -55.87 -38.27 13.37
C LEU A 571 -54.67 -37.45 12.87
N VAL A 572 -54.42 -37.44 11.57
CA VAL A 572 -53.50 -36.51 10.90
C VAL A 572 -54.31 -35.52 10.07
N ILE A 573 -54.08 -34.22 10.24
CA ILE A 573 -54.74 -33.14 9.50
C ILE A 573 -53.70 -32.42 8.65
N ASP A 574 -53.91 -32.39 7.33
CA ASP A 574 -53.08 -31.62 6.39
C ASP A 574 -53.62 -30.19 6.31
N ALA A 575 -53.06 -29.27 7.10
CA ALA A 575 -53.42 -27.86 7.06
C ALA A 575 -52.64 -27.07 5.99
N ASN A 576 -51.75 -27.71 5.23
CA ASN A 576 -50.94 -27.06 4.19
C ASN A 576 -51.74 -26.90 2.89
N LEU A 577 -52.78 -26.07 2.92
CA LEU A 577 -53.71 -25.84 1.80
C LEU A 577 -53.04 -25.31 0.52
N HIS A 578 -51.82 -24.79 0.60
CA HIS A 578 -51.00 -24.38 -0.55
C HIS A 578 -50.45 -25.55 -1.41
N GLY A 579 -50.59 -26.81 -0.97
CA GLY A 579 -50.23 -27.96 -1.79
C GLY A 579 -50.36 -29.29 -1.04
N ALA A 580 -51.28 -30.14 -1.49
CA ALA A 580 -51.60 -31.43 -0.89
C ALA A 580 -50.35 -32.33 -0.76
N GLY A 581 -49.90 -32.55 0.47
CA GLY A 581 -48.77 -33.43 0.78
C GLY A 581 -49.22 -34.82 1.23
N LEU A 582 -50.32 -34.89 1.97
CA LEU A 582 -50.78 -36.12 2.63
C LEU A 582 -51.90 -36.85 1.87
N ALA A 583 -52.60 -36.20 0.93
CA ALA A 583 -53.73 -36.81 0.20
C ALA A 583 -53.38 -38.13 -0.51
N ASP A 584 -52.15 -38.28 -1.03
CA ASP A 584 -51.68 -39.52 -1.68
C ASP A 584 -51.57 -40.73 -0.71
N LEU A 585 -51.65 -40.52 0.61
CA LEU A 585 -51.65 -41.57 1.64
C LEU A 585 -53.05 -42.16 1.92
N ALA A 586 -54.12 -41.52 1.45
CA ALA A 586 -55.49 -41.99 1.64
C ALA A 586 -55.74 -43.39 1.03
N GLU A 587 -56.52 -44.22 1.71
CA GLU A 587 -56.96 -45.51 1.22
C GLU A 587 -58.28 -45.35 0.44
N GLY A 588 -58.20 -45.44 -0.89
CA GLY A 588 -59.32 -45.17 -1.79
C GLY A 588 -59.40 -43.71 -2.22
N ASP A 589 -60.60 -43.14 -2.15
CA ASP A 589 -60.87 -41.72 -2.44
C ASP A 589 -60.46 -40.85 -1.22
N PRO A 590 -59.63 -39.80 -1.39
CA PRO A 590 -59.30 -38.87 -0.31
C PRO A 590 -60.49 -37.99 0.16
N GLY A 591 -61.66 -38.07 -0.47
CA GLY A 591 -62.90 -37.49 0.04
C GLY A 591 -62.99 -35.96 -0.14
N PRO A 592 -63.79 -35.25 0.68
CA PRO A 592 -63.97 -33.80 0.52
C PRO A 592 -62.74 -32.99 0.99
N GLY A 593 -62.02 -33.46 2.00
CA GLY A 593 -60.88 -32.78 2.60
C GLY A 593 -61.22 -31.51 3.41
N LEU A 594 -60.22 -30.97 4.13
CA LEU A 594 -60.33 -29.88 5.09
C LEU A 594 -60.97 -28.62 4.49
N ALA A 595 -60.55 -28.23 3.29
CA ALA A 595 -61.08 -27.05 2.61
C ALA A 595 -62.59 -27.13 2.37
N ARG A 596 -63.10 -28.30 1.97
CA ARG A 596 -64.54 -28.52 1.74
C ARG A 596 -65.28 -28.81 3.05
N ALA A 597 -64.65 -29.48 4.02
CA ALA A 597 -65.20 -29.67 5.37
C ALA A 597 -65.60 -28.33 6.01
N VAL A 598 -64.70 -27.34 5.95
CA VAL A 598 -64.94 -25.98 6.44
C VAL A 598 -65.96 -25.23 5.56
N THR A 599 -65.80 -25.24 4.23
CA THR A 599 -66.64 -24.44 3.32
C THR A 599 -68.08 -24.94 3.24
N GLU A 600 -68.28 -26.27 3.22
CA GLU A 600 -69.59 -26.92 3.12
C GLU A 600 -70.17 -27.30 4.51
N ARG A 601 -69.45 -27.01 5.60
CA ARG A 601 -69.82 -27.31 7.00
C ARG A 601 -70.18 -28.78 7.25
N ARG A 602 -69.40 -29.70 6.67
CA ARG A 602 -69.57 -31.15 6.86
C ARG A 602 -69.03 -31.58 8.23
N PRO A 603 -69.63 -32.60 8.89
CA PRO A 603 -69.11 -33.14 10.13
C PRO A 603 -67.76 -33.85 9.92
N LEU A 604 -66.95 -33.97 10.98
CA LEU A 604 -65.61 -34.58 10.89
C LEU A 604 -65.65 -36.00 10.30
N ALA A 605 -66.66 -36.79 10.66
CA ALA A 605 -66.82 -38.19 10.24
C ALA A 605 -67.01 -38.39 8.72
N GLU A 606 -67.52 -37.39 7.98
CA GLU A 606 -67.63 -37.44 6.52
C GLU A 606 -66.33 -37.04 5.80
N CYS A 607 -65.42 -36.38 6.51
CA CYS A 607 -64.25 -35.73 5.91
C CYS A 607 -62.95 -36.49 6.19
N VAL A 608 -62.96 -37.35 7.20
CA VAL A 608 -61.84 -38.22 7.57
C VAL A 608 -61.88 -39.50 6.75
N VAL A 609 -60.72 -39.88 6.19
CA VAL A 609 -60.51 -41.13 5.46
C VAL A 609 -59.47 -42.00 6.17
N ALA A 610 -59.51 -43.31 5.94
CA ALA A 610 -58.44 -44.20 6.36
C ALA A 610 -57.15 -43.89 5.58
N SER A 611 -55.99 -43.94 6.24
CA SER A 611 -54.69 -43.96 5.59
C SER A 611 -54.24 -45.40 5.39
N ARG A 612 -53.52 -45.69 4.28
CA ARG A 612 -52.88 -47.00 4.01
C ARG A 612 -51.80 -47.41 5.02
N LEU A 613 -51.65 -46.62 6.09
CA LEU A 613 -50.68 -46.73 7.18
C LEU A 613 -51.36 -46.82 8.56
N GLY A 614 -52.67 -47.08 8.62
CA GLY A 614 -53.41 -47.40 9.85
C GLY A 614 -53.87 -46.22 10.72
N PHE A 615 -53.49 -44.98 10.39
CA PHE A 615 -54.04 -43.78 11.02
C PHE A 615 -55.22 -43.19 10.24
N HIS A 616 -56.04 -42.37 10.90
CA HIS A 616 -57.09 -41.60 10.24
C HIS A 616 -56.50 -40.30 9.68
N LEU A 617 -56.94 -39.87 8.50
CA LEU A 617 -56.38 -38.73 7.76
C LEU A 617 -57.50 -37.77 7.33
N LEU A 618 -57.25 -36.47 7.48
CA LEU A 618 -58.04 -35.38 6.90
C LEU A 618 -57.17 -34.62 5.89
N PRO A 619 -57.24 -34.94 4.58
CA PRO A 619 -56.44 -34.28 3.54
C PRO A 619 -56.82 -32.81 3.40
N GLY A 620 -55.87 -31.93 3.09
CA GLY A 620 -56.11 -30.48 3.11
C GLY A 620 -56.96 -30.00 1.94
N THR A 621 -56.52 -30.36 0.73
CA THR A 621 -57.15 -29.99 -0.54
C THR A 621 -57.25 -31.22 -1.43
N VAL A 622 -58.46 -31.57 -1.86
CA VAL A 622 -58.69 -32.61 -2.87
C VAL A 622 -59.13 -31.92 -4.16
N GLY A 623 -58.26 -31.93 -5.17
CA GLY A 623 -58.44 -31.18 -6.42
C GLY A 623 -57.73 -29.83 -6.40
N ALA A 624 -58.48 -28.74 -6.65
CA ALA A 624 -57.92 -27.40 -6.76
C ALA A 624 -57.51 -26.79 -5.42
N VAL A 625 -56.50 -25.90 -5.45
CA VAL A 625 -56.10 -25.09 -4.29
C VAL A 625 -57.16 -24.02 -4.02
N PRO A 626 -57.63 -23.83 -2.77
CA PRO A 626 -58.60 -22.80 -2.43
C PRO A 626 -58.09 -21.38 -2.66
N ASN A 627 -58.99 -20.47 -3.08
CA ASN A 627 -58.67 -19.06 -3.29
C ASN A 627 -58.27 -18.33 -2.00
N HIS A 628 -58.81 -18.74 -0.84
CA HIS A 628 -58.61 -18.08 0.46
C HIS A 628 -58.17 -19.06 1.59
N PRO A 629 -56.93 -19.59 1.56
CA PRO A 629 -56.44 -20.55 2.57
C PRO A 629 -56.50 -20.03 4.02
N VAL A 630 -56.10 -18.78 4.24
CA VAL A 630 -56.03 -18.14 5.56
C VAL A 630 -57.41 -18.10 6.24
N GLU A 631 -58.47 -17.82 5.48
CA GLU A 631 -59.84 -17.69 6.00
C GLU A 631 -60.43 -19.04 6.40
N ILE A 632 -60.14 -20.09 5.62
CA ILE A 632 -60.50 -21.48 5.95
C ILE A 632 -59.84 -21.90 7.26
N LEU A 633 -58.56 -21.60 7.42
CA LEU A 633 -57.76 -21.95 8.60
C LEU A 633 -58.03 -21.08 9.84
N GLY A 634 -58.61 -19.88 9.65
CA GLY A 634 -59.12 -19.03 10.74
C GLY A 634 -60.58 -19.26 11.10
N SER A 635 -61.27 -20.17 10.41
CA SER A 635 -62.72 -20.32 10.54
C SER A 635 -63.15 -20.86 11.92
N PRO A 636 -64.32 -20.45 12.45
CA PRO A 636 -64.90 -21.07 13.63
C PRO A 636 -65.28 -22.54 13.38
N VAL A 637 -65.51 -22.93 12.12
CA VAL A 637 -65.79 -24.32 11.72
C VAL A 637 -64.56 -25.22 11.94
N LEU A 638 -63.35 -24.74 11.65
CA LEU A 638 -62.13 -25.51 11.98
C LEU A 638 -61.96 -25.70 13.49
N ARG A 639 -62.32 -24.69 14.29
CA ARG A 639 -62.32 -24.81 15.76
C ARG A 639 -63.34 -25.85 16.26
N GLN A 640 -64.49 -25.97 15.59
CA GLN A 640 -65.49 -27.02 15.87
C GLN A 640 -64.97 -28.41 15.46
N LEU A 641 -64.41 -28.57 14.26
CA LEU A 641 -63.84 -29.84 13.78
C LEU A 641 -62.68 -30.33 14.67
N LEU A 642 -61.84 -29.43 15.20
CA LEU A 642 -60.80 -29.77 16.17
C LEU A 642 -61.38 -30.15 17.54
N ALA A 643 -62.49 -29.55 17.98
CA ALA A 643 -63.19 -29.95 19.20
C ALA A 643 -63.87 -31.34 19.06
N GLU A 644 -64.45 -31.65 17.89
CA GLU A 644 -64.92 -33.00 17.55
C GLU A 644 -63.77 -34.01 17.56
N ALA A 645 -62.62 -33.65 16.97
CA ALA A 645 -61.45 -34.52 16.94
C ALA A 645 -60.91 -34.84 18.35
N ARG A 646 -60.88 -33.84 19.25
CA ARG A 646 -60.46 -34.02 20.65
C ARG A 646 -61.30 -35.03 21.45
N GLN A 647 -62.52 -35.31 21.03
CA GLN A 647 -63.38 -36.33 21.67
C GLN A 647 -63.08 -37.76 21.17
N HIS A 648 -62.62 -37.88 19.92
CA HIS A 648 -62.53 -39.17 19.22
C HIS A 648 -61.10 -39.72 19.10
N TYR A 649 -60.08 -38.87 19.23
CA TYR A 649 -58.67 -39.22 19.03
C TYR A 649 -57.81 -38.88 20.25
N ASP A 650 -56.79 -39.69 20.52
CA ASP A 650 -55.83 -39.47 21.62
C ASP A 650 -54.72 -38.49 21.21
N TYR A 651 -54.43 -38.44 19.90
CA TYR A 651 -53.49 -37.52 19.26
C TYR A 651 -54.09 -36.97 17.95
N VAL A 652 -53.98 -35.66 17.75
CA VAL A 652 -54.33 -34.96 16.51
C VAL A 652 -53.07 -34.25 16.00
N LEU A 653 -52.42 -34.83 14.99
CA LEU A 653 -51.21 -34.28 14.39
C LEU A 653 -51.57 -33.36 13.23
N VAL A 654 -51.29 -32.07 13.35
CA VAL A 654 -51.59 -31.07 12.32
C VAL A 654 -50.31 -30.74 11.55
N GLU A 655 -50.24 -31.10 10.26
CA GLU A 655 -49.20 -30.57 9.37
C GLU A 655 -49.54 -29.13 9.02
N VAL A 656 -49.02 -28.21 9.83
CA VAL A 656 -49.16 -26.76 9.62
C VAL A 656 -48.31 -26.37 8.41
N PRO A 657 -48.77 -25.48 7.52
CA PRO A 657 -47.94 -24.98 6.44
C PRO A 657 -46.64 -24.45 7.01
N PRO A 658 -45.49 -24.95 6.55
CA PRO A 658 -43.78 -23.98 7.01
C PRO A 658 -43.94 -22.44 7.19
N VAL A 659 -43.39 -21.87 8.27
CA VAL A 659 -43.77 -20.55 8.81
C VAL A 659 -43.27 -19.35 7.99
N VAL A 660 -42.11 -19.43 7.33
CA VAL A 660 -41.53 -18.29 6.59
C VAL A 660 -42.34 -17.91 5.34
N THR A 661 -43.21 -18.81 4.86
CA THR A 661 -43.87 -18.69 3.54
C THR A 661 -45.37 -18.42 3.58
N ALA A 662 -46.03 -18.55 4.74
CA ALA A 662 -47.51 -18.52 4.81
C ALA A 662 -47.99 -17.91 6.13
N VAL A 663 -48.94 -16.96 6.05
CA VAL A 663 -49.59 -16.33 7.21
C VAL A 663 -50.48 -17.33 7.96
N ASP A 664 -51.02 -18.30 7.23
CA ASP A 664 -51.73 -19.50 7.65
C ASP A 664 -51.20 -20.10 8.96
N ALA A 665 -49.88 -20.26 9.09
CA ALA A 665 -49.24 -20.85 10.27
C ALA A 665 -49.52 -20.07 11.56
N ARG A 666 -49.59 -18.73 11.47
CA ARG A 666 -49.93 -17.85 12.60
C ARG A 666 -51.38 -18.05 13.03
N VAL A 667 -52.30 -18.16 12.08
CA VAL A 667 -53.73 -18.29 12.34
C VAL A 667 -54.06 -19.64 12.97
N VAL A 668 -53.47 -20.72 12.45
CA VAL A 668 -53.62 -22.07 13.03
C VAL A 668 -52.97 -22.17 14.42
N SER A 669 -51.98 -21.32 14.76
CA SER A 669 -51.25 -21.42 16.04
C SER A 669 -52.10 -21.21 17.30
N GLU A 670 -53.24 -20.51 17.20
CA GLU A 670 -54.16 -20.38 18.32
C GLU A 670 -54.95 -21.66 18.62
N LEU A 671 -55.10 -22.55 17.64
CA LEU A 671 -55.92 -23.77 17.69
C LEU A 671 -55.12 -25.03 18.07
N ILE A 672 -53.82 -24.89 18.33
CA ILE A 672 -52.88 -25.98 18.57
C ILE A 672 -52.21 -25.83 19.94
N ASP A 673 -52.15 -26.90 20.72
CA ASP A 673 -51.68 -26.86 22.10
C ASP A 673 -50.15 -26.89 22.19
N ALA A 674 -49.49 -27.63 21.30
CA ALA A 674 -48.04 -27.85 21.30
C ALA A 674 -47.44 -27.92 19.88
N PHE A 675 -46.16 -27.56 19.72
CA PHE A 675 -45.46 -27.57 18.44
C PHE A 675 -44.18 -28.40 18.44
N VAL A 676 -43.91 -29.07 17.31
CA VAL A 676 -42.60 -29.69 17.02
C VAL A 676 -42.01 -29.07 15.76
N LEU A 677 -40.80 -28.53 15.89
CA LEU A 677 -40.10 -27.89 14.78
C LEU A 677 -39.21 -28.89 14.03
N VAL A 678 -39.46 -29.08 12.74
CA VAL A 678 -38.58 -29.83 11.84
C VAL A 678 -37.62 -28.86 11.15
N VAL A 679 -36.32 -29.04 11.39
CA VAL A 679 -35.23 -28.35 10.66
C VAL A 679 -34.43 -29.37 9.84
N ARG A 680 -33.82 -28.95 8.73
CA ARG A 680 -33.08 -29.82 7.82
C ARG A 680 -31.59 -29.55 7.84
N GLY A 681 -30.83 -30.56 8.28
CA GLY A 681 -29.39 -30.48 8.45
C GLY A 681 -28.67 -30.02 7.17
N GLY A 682 -27.85 -28.97 7.29
CA GLY A 682 -27.09 -28.41 6.17
C GLY A 682 -27.93 -27.63 5.14
N ARG A 683 -29.23 -27.42 5.37
CA ARG A 683 -30.10 -26.62 4.49
C ARG A 683 -30.75 -25.44 5.21
N THR A 684 -31.47 -25.68 6.31
CA THR A 684 -32.15 -24.63 7.09
C THR A 684 -31.13 -23.64 7.63
N ARG A 685 -31.40 -22.33 7.44
CA ARG A 685 -30.61 -21.25 8.05
C ARG A 685 -31.17 -20.89 9.42
N ARG A 686 -30.28 -20.57 10.36
CA ARG A 686 -30.61 -20.04 11.68
C ARG A 686 -31.53 -18.82 11.56
N ASP A 687 -31.16 -17.87 10.68
CA ASP A 687 -31.91 -16.64 10.41
C ASP A 687 -33.37 -16.89 10.02
N ALA A 688 -33.65 -17.98 9.29
CA ALA A 688 -34.99 -18.33 8.84
C ALA A 688 -35.84 -18.95 9.97
N VAL A 689 -35.22 -19.52 11.00
CA VAL A 689 -35.90 -19.99 12.21
C VAL A 689 -36.14 -18.81 13.16
N GLU A 690 -35.15 -17.94 13.34
CA GLU A 690 -35.30 -16.69 14.12
C GLU A 690 -36.38 -15.77 13.53
N HIS A 691 -36.45 -15.66 12.20
CA HIS A 691 -37.53 -14.95 11.50
C HIS A 691 -38.89 -15.65 11.68
N ALA A 692 -38.94 -16.98 11.67
CA ALA A 692 -40.19 -17.72 11.94
C ALA A 692 -40.71 -17.44 13.36
N PHE A 693 -39.82 -17.46 14.36
CA PHE A 693 -40.19 -17.20 15.77
C PHE A 693 -40.65 -15.75 15.98
N THR A 694 -39.95 -14.76 15.41
CA THR A 694 -40.35 -13.35 15.50
C THR A 694 -41.64 -13.02 14.73
N THR A 695 -41.95 -13.76 13.66
CA THR A 695 -43.22 -13.60 12.91
C THR A 695 -44.40 -14.27 13.62
N CYS A 696 -44.16 -15.38 14.34
CA CYS A 696 -45.18 -16.20 14.98
C CYS A 696 -44.78 -16.57 16.44
N PRO A 697 -44.80 -15.62 17.40
CA PRO A 697 -44.37 -15.88 18.77
C PRO A 697 -45.18 -16.99 19.46
N GLY A 698 -46.50 -17.07 19.21
CA GLY A 698 -47.37 -18.13 19.76
C GLY A 698 -47.03 -19.55 19.27
N ILE A 699 -46.25 -19.70 18.20
CA ILE A 699 -45.62 -20.99 17.85
C ILE A 699 -44.37 -21.19 18.72
N ALA A 700 -43.47 -20.21 18.76
CA ALA A 700 -42.18 -20.29 19.46
C ALA A 700 -42.32 -20.60 20.95
N ASP A 701 -43.29 -19.97 21.62
CA ASP A 701 -43.59 -20.17 23.05
C ASP A 701 -44.15 -21.57 23.37
N ARG A 702 -44.62 -22.31 22.34
CA ARG A 702 -45.24 -23.64 22.45
C ARG A 702 -44.40 -24.75 21.79
N ILE A 703 -43.15 -24.49 21.42
CA ILE A 703 -42.26 -25.52 20.87
C ILE A 703 -41.81 -26.48 21.98
N VAL A 704 -42.22 -27.73 21.84
CA VAL A 704 -41.81 -28.88 22.68
C VAL A 704 -40.38 -29.32 22.35
N GLY A 705 -39.94 -29.05 21.13
CA GLY A 705 -38.55 -29.21 20.71
C GLY A 705 -38.37 -29.32 19.20
N VAL A 706 -37.13 -29.60 18.81
CA VAL A 706 -36.69 -29.57 17.42
C VAL A 706 -36.14 -30.94 16.98
N VAL A 707 -36.66 -31.42 15.85
CA VAL A 707 -36.20 -32.66 15.17
C VAL A 707 -35.38 -32.28 13.94
N MET A 708 -34.18 -32.86 13.78
CA MET A 708 -33.33 -32.58 12.61
C MET A 708 -33.47 -33.66 11.52
N ASN A 709 -33.94 -33.28 10.34
CA ASN A 709 -34.15 -34.18 9.20
C ASN A 709 -32.95 -34.20 8.24
N GLY A 710 -32.68 -35.37 7.65
CA GLY A 710 -31.83 -35.51 6.47
C GLY A 710 -30.33 -35.33 6.70
N THR A 711 -29.87 -35.53 7.93
CA THR A 711 -28.44 -35.58 8.28
C THR A 711 -27.81 -36.92 7.85
N LYS A 712 -26.47 -36.96 7.84
CA LYS A 712 -25.71 -38.23 7.89
C LYS A 712 -25.20 -38.55 9.31
N THR A 713 -25.08 -37.52 10.15
CA THR A 713 -24.60 -37.56 11.53
C THR A 713 -25.18 -36.31 12.19
N ALA A 714 -25.78 -36.42 13.39
CA ALA A 714 -26.31 -35.27 14.12
C ALA A 714 -25.24 -34.59 15.02
N GLU A 715 -24.25 -35.38 15.41
CA GLU A 715 -23.11 -34.95 16.23
C GLU A 715 -22.05 -34.23 15.39
N ARG A 716 -21.36 -33.29 16.03
CA ARG A 716 -20.17 -32.66 15.47
C ARG A 716 -19.04 -33.72 15.49
N PRO A 717 -18.36 -34.02 14.35
CA PRO A 717 -17.20 -34.90 14.38
C PRO A 717 -16.15 -34.31 15.33
N ALA A 718 -15.59 -35.14 16.19
CA ALA A 718 -14.55 -34.72 17.13
C ALA A 718 -13.37 -34.08 16.37
N PRO A 719 -12.76 -33.01 16.89
CA PRO A 719 -11.58 -32.42 16.27
C PRO A 719 -10.47 -33.48 16.24
N ALA A 720 -9.80 -33.63 15.09
CA ALA A 720 -8.74 -34.63 14.91
C ALA A 720 -7.63 -34.42 15.95
N GLY A 721 -7.54 -35.35 16.91
CA GLY A 721 -6.67 -35.26 18.08
C GLY A 721 -7.39 -35.45 19.43
N ALA A 722 -8.72 -35.26 19.49
CA ALA A 722 -9.51 -35.59 20.68
C ALA A 722 -9.91 -37.07 20.67
N ALA A 723 -9.33 -37.87 21.56
CA ALA A 723 -9.77 -39.24 21.80
C ALA A 723 -11.19 -39.27 22.43
N PRO A 724 -12.05 -40.24 22.08
CA PRO A 724 -13.41 -40.32 22.63
C PRO A 724 -13.38 -40.74 24.11
N SER A 725 -13.51 -39.78 25.02
CA SER A 725 -13.47 -39.99 26.48
C SER A 725 -14.77 -40.58 27.05
N TYR A 726 -15.29 -41.64 26.44
CA TYR A 726 -16.55 -42.30 26.80
C TYR A 726 -16.43 -43.85 26.77
N LEU A 727 -15.38 -44.40 27.38
CA LEU A 727 -15.29 -45.82 27.71
C LEU A 727 -14.95 -45.99 29.19
N LEU A 728 -16.01 -46.11 30.01
CA LEU A 728 -15.94 -46.40 31.44
C LEU A 728 -17.31 -46.96 31.87
N GLY A 729 -17.34 -48.15 32.46
CA GLY A 729 -18.57 -48.74 33.02
C GLY A 729 -19.19 -49.92 32.27
N ALA A 730 -18.39 -50.94 31.90
CA ALA A 730 -18.89 -52.28 31.59
C ALA A 730 -17.84 -53.33 32.00
N ALA A 731 -17.99 -53.83 33.23
CA ALA A 731 -17.28 -54.97 33.83
C ALA A 731 -18.25 -55.69 34.77
#